data_AF-A0A849QHU7-F1
#
_entry.id   AF-A0A849QHU7-F1
#
_cell.length_a   1.000
_cell.length_b   1.000
_cell.length_c   1.000
_cell.angle_alpha   90.00
_cell.angle_beta   90.00
_cell.angle_gamma   90.00
#
_symmetry.space_group_name_H-M   'P 1'
#
loop_
_entity.id
_entity.type
_entity.pdbx_description
1 polymer ?
#
loop_
_entity_poly.entity_id
_entity_poly.type
_entity_poly.pdbx_seq_one_letter_code
_entity_poly.pdbx_strand_id
1 'polypeptide(L)'
;YRFVVRYANMTGYGLTGATVEIVDMAPSDWIPVGSQLDDEGNGYYSILLSPSSAGTFTVVVKANFTNHETQFATFSLTVAAVPSVLVPSASGGTISIDQSYTLQLSFKDEFGMGLPNASITVLSPPAGLFFHDAVYLGGGLYNVTIEPQVDETTTFEILFRATKENYQSSTTAFSLLVRTIPTSLDILEGGSSEFILFTEQHTLTLVYVRTDTSENVSSAHLDVFIIPSEGLSWVVRKTGVIYEVTFIAETVGKWQVFLTANKTRYVTAATQFELEVGVMDSSINQITLIEALVYDRAYNFTFTYLMLNGTGITDAVVATSGVGALWFSDTQGSPGQYVVTLIPQGIGSFEVTFSFTADGFIAKSSAFSFSVVEVTVEVANIQGLTGAEDQLTTISLSIVESDTEQPVTGARVVVQVIVDLLPAQSVQLEEVGEGQYSGQFIMPNSDAVAEIRIFVELENYVLDGEYFQTELHPEMSTFALLTRTVQQYSPLLIVLGALVVGFIVQKVQSRRRKAEYIDALVVKRRFDDVRNLLGVIVLHKSSGIPIYSKLLKEGFDDSMLSGFIAAITQFRSEFEVDQKEWQIIPISDIIRTVSTQNLICAFITFGSPTGTQEEQMMQFARAIAFIFDSHFESAPINVLDDKTEDRFETLFEEMLDGALLTTYRTVEAHKLPRNLRLLKRGTSMMDQHDEFELEELASIMTRSGMEEARVYKTIMDGIEIGYLEPIDLEPYTGQMDDTD
;
A
#
# COMPACT_ATOMS: atom_id res chain seq x y z
N TYR A 1 57.74 67.16 -56.85
CA TYR A 1 57.19 67.70 -58.13
C TYR A 1 58.26 68.55 -58.79
N ARG A 2 58.59 68.31 -60.06
CA ARG A 2 59.54 69.15 -60.81
C ARG A 2 58.76 70.24 -61.52
N PHE A 3 58.87 71.46 -61.04
CA PHE A 3 58.27 72.64 -61.65
C PHE A 3 59.27 73.27 -62.62
N VAL A 4 58.84 73.61 -63.84
CA VAL A 4 59.72 74.20 -64.86
C VAL A 4 59.12 75.51 -65.32
N VAL A 5 59.90 76.59 -65.28
CA VAL A 5 59.54 77.90 -65.81
C VAL A 5 60.45 78.25 -66.98
N ARG A 6 59.93 79.00 -67.95
CA ARG A 6 60.72 79.54 -69.05
C ARG A 6 60.75 81.05 -68.99
N TYR A 7 61.94 81.63 -68.97
CA TYR A 7 62.13 83.07 -69.09
C TYR A 7 62.68 83.38 -70.48
N ALA A 8 61.92 84.15 -71.26
CA ALA A 8 62.22 84.46 -72.65
C ALA A 8 61.95 85.93 -72.95
N ASN A 9 62.64 86.47 -73.94
CA ASN A 9 62.40 87.82 -74.44
C ASN A 9 61.19 87.86 -75.41
N MET A 10 60.83 89.05 -75.89
CA MET A 10 59.72 89.27 -76.83
C MET A 10 59.87 88.53 -78.19
N THR A 11 61.09 88.12 -78.54
CA THR A 11 61.36 87.34 -79.76
C THR A 11 61.24 85.83 -79.56
N GLY A 12 60.94 85.38 -78.33
CA GLY A 12 60.81 83.97 -77.97
C GLY A 12 62.14 83.25 -77.72
N TYR A 13 63.27 83.96 -77.74
CA TYR A 13 64.57 83.43 -77.33
C TYR A 13 64.64 83.35 -75.80
N GLY A 14 65.05 82.18 -75.29
CA GLY A 14 65.19 81.97 -73.86
C GLY A 14 66.43 82.64 -73.28
N LEU A 15 66.27 83.21 -72.09
CA LEU A 15 67.30 83.94 -71.37
C LEU A 15 67.99 83.00 -70.38
N THR A 16 69.02 82.28 -70.85
CA THR A 16 69.89 81.41 -70.03
C THR A 16 70.79 82.25 -69.10
N GLY A 17 71.05 81.79 -67.87
CA GLY A 17 71.84 82.53 -66.87
C GLY A 17 71.08 83.62 -66.11
N ALA A 18 69.76 83.67 -66.19
CA ALA A 18 68.89 84.50 -65.38
C ALA A 18 68.85 84.02 -63.92
N THR A 19 68.74 84.99 -63.00
CA THR A 19 68.48 84.70 -61.59
C THR A 19 66.99 84.42 -61.44
N VAL A 20 66.65 83.15 -61.24
CA VAL A 20 65.29 82.73 -60.89
C VAL A 20 65.28 82.38 -59.40
N GLU A 21 64.27 82.81 -58.65
CA GLU A 21 64.12 82.54 -57.23
C GLU A 21 62.63 82.42 -56.86
N ILE A 22 62.30 81.61 -55.84
CA ILE A 22 60.97 81.65 -55.22
C ILE A 22 60.96 82.84 -54.26
N VAL A 23 60.10 83.81 -54.50
CA VAL A 23 60.00 85.04 -53.69
C VAL A 23 58.90 84.99 -52.64
N ASP A 24 57.88 84.17 -52.86
CA ASP A 24 56.79 84.00 -51.91
C ASP A 24 56.18 82.59 -52.05
N MET A 25 55.71 82.07 -50.93
CA MET A 25 55.04 80.78 -50.86
C MET A 25 54.00 80.80 -49.75
N ALA A 26 52.75 80.47 -50.08
CA ALA A 26 51.66 80.42 -49.13
C ALA A 26 51.01 79.01 -49.13
N PRO A 27 50.97 78.32 -47.96
CA PRO A 27 51.65 78.62 -46.70
C PRO A 27 53.18 78.39 -46.77
N SER A 28 53.97 79.15 -46.00
CA SER A 28 55.44 79.24 -46.13
C SER A 28 56.24 78.09 -45.53
N ASP A 29 55.63 77.25 -44.70
CA ASP A 29 56.38 76.41 -43.76
C ASP A 29 56.57 74.94 -44.20
N TRP A 30 56.02 74.53 -45.36
CA TRP A 30 55.78 73.10 -45.66
C TRP A 30 56.35 72.57 -46.98
N ILE A 31 57.08 73.40 -47.74
CA ILE A 31 57.87 72.92 -48.88
C ILE A 31 59.33 73.30 -48.62
N PRO A 32 60.19 72.38 -48.19
CA PRO A 32 61.62 72.56 -48.37
C PRO A 32 61.89 72.76 -49.86
N VAL A 33 62.17 73.99 -50.25
CA VAL A 33 62.65 74.31 -51.59
C VAL A 33 64.03 73.68 -51.69
N GLY A 34 64.19 72.70 -52.59
CA GLY A 34 65.52 72.15 -52.86
C GLY A 34 66.45 73.31 -53.21
N SER A 35 67.64 73.37 -52.59
CA SER A 35 68.63 74.43 -52.81
C SER A 35 69.19 74.47 -54.24
N GLN A 36 68.76 73.56 -55.11
CA GLN A 36 69.14 73.50 -56.52
C GLN A 36 67.99 73.99 -57.38
N LEU A 37 68.22 75.17 -57.94
CA LEU A 37 67.53 75.64 -59.13
C LEU A 37 68.44 75.31 -60.30
N ASP A 38 68.00 74.42 -61.17
CA ASP A 38 68.80 73.95 -62.29
C ASP A 38 68.43 74.77 -63.55
N ASP A 39 69.42 75.47 -64.12
CA ASP A 39 69.30 76.06 -65.46
C ASP A 39 69.44 74.94 -66.50
N GLU A 40 68.35 74.63 -67.18
CA GLU A 40 68.25 73.57 -68.18
C GLU A 40 68.72 74.04 -69.58
N GLY A 41 69.12 75.31 -69.69
CA GLY A 41 69.45 75.97 -70.95
C GLY A 41 68.22 76.49 -71.70
N ASN A 42 68.46 77.31 -72.73
CA ASN A 42 67.41 77.96 -73.53
C ASN A 42 66.35 78.70 -72.70
N GLY A 43 66.78 79.29 -71.57
CA GLY A 43 65.93 80.02 -70.63
C GLY A 43 64.93 79.17 -69.84
N TYR A 44 65.08 77.84 -69.80
CA TYR A 44 64.27 76.97 -68.93
C TYR A 44 64.98 76.76 -67.59
N TYR A 45 64.22 76.86 -66.51
CA TYR A 45 64.70 76.68 -65.14
C TYR A 45 63.81 75.68 -64.43
N SER A 46 64.40 74.68 -63.79
CA SER A 46 63.66 73.69 -63.02
C SER A 46 63.87 73.83 -61.52
N ILE A 47 62.79 73.68 -60.76
CA ILE A 47 62.74 73.75 -59.31
C ILE A 47 62.11 72.47 -58.80
N LEU A 48 62.82 71.74 -57.94
CA LEU A 48 62.28 70.55 -57.28
C LEU A 48 61.56 70.95 -56.00
N LEU A 49 60.24 70.77 -56.00
CA LEU A 49 59.38 70.97 -54.84
C LEU A 49 59.13 69.63 -54.15
N SER A 50 59.50 69.51 -52.88
CA SER A 50 59.30 68.31 -52.06
C SER A 50 58.35 68.62 -50.91
N PRO A 51 57.04 68.78 -51.17
CA PRO A 51 56.07 69.13 -50.15
C PRO A 51 56.07 68.08 -49.03
N SER A 52 56.15 68.54 -47.78
CA SER A 52 56.07 67.67 -46.60
C SER A 52 54.64 67.52 -46.08
N SER A 53 53.66 68.24 -46.67
CA SER A 53 52.26 68.10 -46.33
C SER A 53 51.28 68.14 -47.49
N ALA A 54 50.09 67.57 -47.27
CA ALA A 54 48.97 67.66 -48.19
C ALA A 54 48.29 69.04 -48.08
N GLY A 55 47.90 69.62 -49.21
CA GLY A 55 47.32 70.97 -49.26
C GLY A 55 47.52 71.65 -50.61
N THR A 56 46.98 72.86 -50.74
CA THR A 56 47.23 73.71 -51.91
C THR A 56 48.25 74.77 -51.55
N PHE A 57 49.36 74.78 -52.27
CA PHE A 57 50.45 75.74 -52.12
C PHE A 57 50.45 76.68 -53.31
N THR A 58 50.55 77.98 -53.05
CA THR A 58 50.78 78.97 -54.11
C THR A 58 52.25 79.40 -54.05
N VAL A 59 52.96 79.21 -55.15
CA VAL A 59 54.39 79.53 -55.30
C VAL A 59 54.53 80.69 -56.28
N VAL A 60 55.18 81.77 -55.83
CA VAL A 60 55.50 82.92 -56.67
C VAL A 60 56.98 82.87 -57.01
N VAL A 61 57.29 82.74 -58.29
CA VAL A 61 58.65 82.71 -58.83
C VAL A 61 58.96 84.04 -59.49
N LYS A 62 60.12 84.61 -59.16
CA LYS A 62 60.68 85.81 -59.77
C LYS A 62 61.84 85.40 -60.67
N ALA A 63 61.86 85.92 -61.89
CA ALA A 63 62.98 85.78 -62.82
C ALA A 63 63.54 87.16 -63.15
N ASN A 64 64.86 87.31 -63.08
CA ASN A 64 65.56 88.56 -63.38
C ASN A 64 66.83 88.29 -64.20
N PHE A 65 67.08 89.11 -65.22
CA PHE A 65 68.31 89.08 -66.01
C PHE A 65 68.73 90.50 -66.35
N THR A 66 70.05 90.76 -66.38
CA THR A 66 70.58 92.11 -66.59
C THR A 66 70.04 92.72 -67.89
N ASN A 67 69.58 93.97 -67.85
CA ASN A 67 68.94 94.71 -68.94
C ASN A 67 67.61 94.12 -69.46
N HIS A 68 66.96 93.25 -68.68
CA HIS A 68 65.64 92.71 -68.98
C HIS A 68 64.66 93.01 -67.83
N GLU A 69 63.37 93.05 -68.13
CA GLU A 69 62.34 93.29 -67.11
C GLU A 69 62.20 92.08 -66.18
N THR A 70 62.24 92.31 -64.87
CA THR A 70 61.90 91.27 -63.89
C THR A 70 60.46 90.81 -64.10
N GLN A 71 60.26 89.50 -64.19
CA GLN A 71 58.94 88.89 -64.38
C GLN A 71 58.59 88.00 -63.20
N PHE A 72 57.29 87.86 -62.93
CA PHE A 72 56.76 86.99 -61.89
C PHE A 72 55.83 85.95 -62.50
N ALA A 73 55.93 84.71 -62.02
CA ALA A 73 55.01 83.63 -62.35
C ALA A 73 54.41 83.06 -61.07
N THR A 74 53.10 82.86 -61.07
CA THR A 74 52.41 82.18 -59.95
C THR A 74 52.00 80.78 -60.39
N PHE A 75 52.26 79.81 -59.54
CA PHE A 75 51.92 78.40 -59.75
C PHE A 75 51.22 77.86 -58.49
N SER A 76 50.12 77.13 -58.68
CA SER A 76 49.43 76.45 -57.58
C SER A 76 49.72 74.96 -57.63
N LEU A 77 50.32 74.42 -56.57
CA LEU A 77 50.57 73.00 -56.37
C LEU A 77 49.53 72.44 -55.39
N THR A 78 48.64 71.58 -55.86
CA THR A 78 47.74 70.82 -54.98
C THR A 78 48.36 69.44 -54.70
N VAL A 79 48.75 69.21 -53.46
CA VAL A 79 49.25 67.93 -52.96
C VAL A 79 48.08 67.20 -52.32
N ALA A 80 47.63 66.11 -52.95
CA ALA A 80 46.58 65.27 -52.39
C ALA A 80 47.11 64.50 -51.18
N ALA A 81 46.24 64.28 -50.19
CA ALA A 81 46.55 63.38 -49.09
C ALA A 81 46.66 61.94 -49.63
N VAL A 82 47.58 61.15 -49.08
CA VAL A 82 47.75 59.76 -49.48
C VAL A 82 46.47 58.99 -49.10
N PRO A 83 45.83 58.27 -50.05
CA PRO A 83 44.65 57.47 -49.76
C PRO A 83 44.94 56.46 -48.64
N SER A 84 44.00 56.34 -47.71
CA SER A 84 44.13 55.48 -46.56
C SER A 84 42.84 54.72 -46.31
N VAL A 85 42.97 53.55 -45.69
CA VAL A 85 41.85 52.67 -45.36
C VAL A 85 41.94 52.24 -43.91
N LEU A 86 40.82 52.40 -43.19
CA LEU A 86 40.62 51.88 -41.85
C LEU A 86 39.76 50.62 -41.96
N VAL A 87 40.31 49.49 -41.51
CA VAL A 87 39.64 48.20 -41.56
C VAL A 87 39.57 47.62 -40.15
N PRO A 88 38.38 47.27 -39.64
CA PRO A 88 38.25 46.58 -38.36
C PRO A 88 38.59 45.10 -38.53
N SER A 89 39.11 44.48 -37.48
CA SER A 89 39.42 43.04 -37.48
C SER A 89 38.17 42.16 -37.65
N ALA A 90 37.00 42.70 -37.31
CA ALA A 90 35.69 42.09 -37.51
C ALA A 90 34.64 43.18 -37.82
N SER A 91 33.57 42.83 -38.55
CA SER A 91 32.45 43.75 -38.82
C SER A 91 31.47 43.85 -37.64
N GLY A 92 31.53 42.90 -36.71
CA GLY A 92 30.75 42.95 -35.47
C GLY A 92 31.28 42.02 -34.38
N GLY A 93 30.73 42.17 -33.19
CA GLY A 93 31.07 41.39 -32.00
C GLY A 93 29.86 41.16 -31.11
N THR A 94 29.97 40.19 -30.21
CA THR A 94 28.97 39.93 -29.17
C THR A 94 29.67 39.75 -27.84
N ILE A 95 29.18 40.42 -26.80
CA ILE A 95 29.68 40.33 -25.43
C ILE A 95 28.51 40.28 -24.45
N SER A 96 28.78 39.80 -23.24
CA SER A 96 27.86 39.96 -22.12
C SER A 96 28.00 41.34 -21.47
N ILE A 97 26.95 41.82 -20.80
CA ILE A 97 26.86 43.14 -20.14
C ILE A 97 28.00 43.44 -19.15
N ASP A 98 28.71 42.44 -18.65
CA ASP A 98 29.82 42.61 -17.69
C ASP A 98 31.20 42.40 -18.29
N GLN A 99 31.29 42.18 -19.61
CA GLN A 99 32.54 41.97 -20.33
C GLN A 99 32.90 43.18 -21.17
N SER A 100 34.19 43.45 -21.31
CA SER A 100 34.71 44.44 -22.25
C SER A 100 35.02 43.80 -23.60
N TYR A 101 34.79 44.51 -24.71
CA TYR A 101 35.23 44.09 -26.03
C TYR A 101 36.43 44.90 -26.49
N THR A 102 37.51 44.25 -26.94
CA THR A 102 38.64 44.96 -27.55
C THR A 102 38.62 44.75 -29.05
N LEU A 103 38.29 45.80 -29.79
CA LEU A 103 38.31 45.82 -31.25
C LEU A 103 39.71 46.22 -31.73
N GLN A 104 40.28 45.43 -32.65
CA GLN A 104 41.49 45.81 -33.36
C GLN A 104 41.14 46.51 -34.68
N LEU A 105 41.76 47.65 -34.94
CA LEU A 105 41.61 48.47 -36.13
C LEU A 105 42.95 48.54 -36.85
N SER A 106 42.94 48.30 -38.17
CA SER A 106 44.10 48.39 -39.04
C SER A 106 43.98 49.63 -39.91
N PHE A 107 44.86 50.61 -39.72
CA PHE A 107 44.94 51.81 -40.54
C PHE A 107 46.16 51.75 -41.46
N LYS A 108 45.91 51.68 -42.78
CA LYS A 108 46.94 51.47 -43.81
C LYS A 108 46.80 52.44 -44.96
N ASP A 109 47.90 52.71 -45.65
CA ASP A 109 47.87 53.43 -46.93
C ASP A 109 47.48 52.52 -48.11
N GLU A 110 47.42 53.12 -49.31
CA GLU A 110 47.15 52.42 -50.56
C GLU A 110 48.15 51.29 -50.91
N PHE A 111 49.35 51.32 -50.32
CA PHE A 111 50.38 50.29 -50.51
C PHE A 111 50.31 49.19 -49.45
N GLY A 112 49.34 49.26 -48.53
CA GLY A 112 49.16 48.32 -47.43
C GLY A 112 50.14 48.52 -46.28
N MET A 113 50.92 49.61 -46.27
CA MET A 113 51.81 49.94 -45.16
C MET A 113 50.99 50.51 -44.01
N GLY A 114 51.24 50.00 -42.80
CA GLY A 114 50.57 50.46 -41.59
C GLY A 114 50.97 51.88 -41.23
N LEU A 115 49.98 52.70 -40.87
CA LEU A 115 50.18 54.10 -40.51
C LEU A 115 50.34 54.24 -38.98
N PRO A 116 51.55 54.51 -38.46
CA PRO A 116 51.80 54.64 -37.03
C PRO A 116 51.30 55.98 -36.47
N ASN A 117 50.98 56.01 -35.16
CA ASN A 117 50.61 57.21 -34.42
C ASN A 117 49.48 58.02 -35.10
N ALA A 118 48.47 57.34 -35.61
CA ALA A 118 47.22 57.94 -36.07
C ALA A 118 46.27 58.12 -34.89
N SER A 119 45.42 59.15 -34.96
CA SER A 119 44.37 59.36 -33.97
C SER A 119 43.11 58.61 -34.40
N ILE A 120 42.69 57.67 -33.57
CA ILE A 120 41.45 56.90 -33.73
C ILE A 120 40.42 57.47 -32.78
N THR A 121 39.29 57.90 -33.32
CA THR A 121 38.19 58.51 -32.55
C THR A 121 36.86 57.84 -32.89
N VAL A 122 35.95 57.79 -31.93
CA VAL A 122 34.57 57.33 -32.16
C VAL A 122 33.72 58.53 -32.55
N LEU A 123 33.01 58.41 -33.68
CA LEU A 123 32.07 59.44 -34.12
C LEU A 123 30.74 59.23 -33.40
N SER A 124 30.28 60.27 -32.69
CA SER A 124 28.99 60.27 -31.97
C SER A 124 28.81 59.02 -31.09
N PRO A 125 29.64 58.82 -30.04
CA PRO A 125 29.61 57.62 -29.23
C PRO A 125 28.19 57.37 -28.66
N PRO A 126 27.61 56.17 -28.85
CA PRO A 126 26.27 55.89 -28.38
C PRO A 126 26.19 55.91 -26.85
N ALA A 127 25.07 56.39 -26.31
CA ALA A 127 24.79 56.29 -24.88
C ALA A 127 24.70 54.80 -24.49
N GLY A 128 25.33 54.42 -23.38
CA GLY A 128 25.36 53.03 -22.92
C GLY A 128 26.63 52.25 -23.29
N LEU A 129 27.60 52.87 -23.96
CA LEU A 129 28.96 52.34 -24.11
C LEU A 129 30.00 53.35 -23.61
N PHE A 130 31.01 52.87 -22.91
CA PHE A 130 32.21 53.61 -22.56
C PHE A 130 33.37 53.16 -23.46
N PHE A 131 34.12 54.12 -23.99
CA PHE A 131 35.23 53.87 -24.92
C PHE A 131 36.54 54.33 -24.28
N HIS A 132 37.52 53.44 -24.19
CA HIS A 132 38.88 53.79 -23.81
C HIS A 132 39.64 54.40 -24.99
N ASP A 133 40.71 55.13 -24.71
CA ASP A 133 41.60 55.67 -25.74
C ASP A 133 42.24 54.54 -26.57
N ALA A 134 42.43 54.80 -27.86
CA ALA A 134 43.01 53.82 -28.77
C ALA A 134 44.50 53.58 -28.48
N VAL A 135 44.88 52.33 -28.22
CA VAL A 135 46.26 51.92 -27.94
C VAL A 135 46.93 51.45 -29.23
N TYR A 136 48.01 52.10 -29.64
CA TYR A 136 48.81 51.69 -30.80
C TYR A 136 49.65 50.44 -30.49
N LEU A 137 49.58 49.42 -31.35
CA LEU A 137 50.27 48.14 -31.17
C LEU A 137 51.47 47.93 -32.11
N GLY A 138 51.74 48.85 -33.04
CA GLY A 138 52.72 48.64 -34.11
C GLY A 138 52.07 48.33 -35.45
N GLY A 139 52.78 48.60 -36.56
CA GLY A 139 52.35 48.17 -37.90
C GLY A 139 51.00 48.74 -38.37
N GLY A 140 50.55 49.87 -37.83
CA GLY A 140 49.25 50.49 -38.14
C GLY A 140 48.06 49.83 -37.44
N LEU A 141 48.30 48.97 -36.44
CA LEU A 141 47.26 48.34 -35.63
C LEU A 141 46.97 49.15 -34.37
N TYR A 142 45.69 49.26 -34.03
CA TYR A 142 45.17 50.00 -32.88
C TYR A 142 44.14 49.15 -32.16
N ASN A 143 44.20 49.10 -30.83
CA ASN A 143 43.16 48.48 -30.02
C ASN A 143 42.27 49.56 -29.41
N VAL A 144 40.95 49.38 -29.51
CA VAL A 144 39.96 50.18 -28.78
C VAL A 144 39.17 49.25 -27.88
N THR A 145 39.23 49.48 -26.57
CA THR A 145 38.46 48.72 -25.58
C THR A 145 37.13 49.43 -25.32
N ILE A 146 36.05 48.66 -25.39
CA ILE A 146 34.66 49.10 -25.30
C ILE A 146 34.04 48.41 -24.09
N GLU A 147 33.46 49.19 -23.17
CA GLU A 147 32.79 48.70 -21.97
C GLU A 147 31.29 49.02 -22.01
N PRO A 148 30.41 48.03 -21.90
CA PRO A 148 28.97 48.26 -21.83
C PRO A 148 28.55 48.93 -20.51
N GLN A 149 27.53 49.79 -20.60
CA GLN A 149 26.90 50.52 -19.47
C GLN A 149 25.37 50.41 -19.53
N VAL A 150 24.86 49.32 -20.12
CA VAL A 150 23.42 49.03 -20.24
C VAL A 150 23.00 47.87 -19.33
N ASP A 151 21.73 47.84 -18.95
CA ASP A 151 21.14 46.78 -18.12
C ASP A 151 20.39 45.72 -18.94
N GLU A 152 20.20 45.95 -20.24
CA GLU A 152 19.39 45.12 -21.13
C GLU A 152 20.12 44.80 -22.44
N THR A 153 19.69 43.73 -23.11
CA THR A 153 20.24 43.31 -24.40
C THR A 153 20.02 44.39 -25.46
N THR A 154 21.10 44.93 -26.01
CA THR A 154 21.08 46.07 -26.93
C THR A 154 22.12 45.89 -28.04
N THR A 155 21.76 46.27 -29.27
CA THR A 155 22.69 46.31 -30.41
C THR A 155 23.13 47.75 -30.68
N PHE A 156 24.43 47.96 -30.80
CA PHE A 156 25.03 49.25 -31.11
C PHE A 156 25.68 49.24 -32.49
N GLU A 157 25.56 50.35 -33.23
CA GLU A 157 26.35 50.63 -34.43
C GLU A 157 27.36 51.74 -34.09
N ILE A 158 28.64 51.44 -34.28
CA ILE A 158 29.75 52.30 -33.84
C ILE A 158 30.56 52.70 -35.07
N LEU A 159 30.78 54.00 -35.23
CA LEU A 159 31.59 54.55 -36.33
C LEU A 159 32.95 54.99 -35.80
N PHE A 160 34.02 54.41 -36.31
CA PHE A 160 35.39 54.78 -36.00
C PHE A 160 35.97 55.63 -37.12
N ARG A 161 36.67 56.71 -36.76
CA ARG A 161 37.41 57.57 -37.67
C ARG A 161 38.88 57.60 -37.32
N ALA A 162 39.72 57.24 -38.29
CA ALA A 162 41.17 57.39 -38.22
C ALA A 162 41.60 58.66 -38.93
N THR A 163 42.50 59.41 -38.29
CA THR A 163 43.11 60.63 -38.82
C THR A 163 44.62 60.61 -38.64
N LYS A 164 45.34 60.97 -39.70
CA LYS A 164 46.80 61.14 -39.68
C LYS A 164 47.15 62.27 -40.63
N GLU A 165 48.07 63.14 -40.21
CA GLU A 165 48.57 64.23 -41.04
C GLU A 165 49.09 63.69 -42.38
N ASN A 166 48.73 64.34 -43.48
CA ASN A 166 49.09 63.99 -44.87
C ASN A 166 48.44 62.73 -45.45
N TYR A 167 47.60 62.05 -44.66
CA TYR A 167 46.78 60.94 -45.13
C TYR A 167 45.32 61.33 -45.11
N GLN A 168 44.54 60.72 -46.02
CA GLN A 168 43.10 60.90 -46.00
C GLN A 168 42.54 60.37 -44.67
N SER A 169 41.47 60.99 -44.13
CA SER A 169 40.74 60.36 -43.01
C SER A 169 39.96 59.17 -43.54
N SER A 170 39.93 58.07 -42.79
CA SER A 170 39.12 56.90 -43.15
C SER A 170 38.14 56.57 -42.03
N THR A 171 36.91 56.19 -42.40
CA THR A 171 35.83 55.86 -41.46
C THR A 171 35.37 54.43 -41.70
N THR A 172 35.11 53.69 -40.64
CA THR A 172 34.57 52.33 -40.70
C THR A 172 33.50 52.11 -39.65
N ALA A 173 32.62 51.15 -39.89
CA ALA A 173 31.54 50.79 -38.99
C ALA A 173 31.80 49.44 -38.31
N PHE A 174 31.31 49.30 -37.09
CA PHE A 174 31.36 48.08 -36.30
C PHE A 174 30.05 47.91 -35.53
N SER A 175 29.47 46.71 -35.55
CA SER A 175 28.25 46.42 -34.78
C SER A 175 28.57 45.62 -33.51
N LEU A 176 28.15 46.11 -32.34
CA LEU A 176 28.34 45.41 -31.07
C LEU A 176 26.99 44.99 -30.49
N LEU A 177 26.76 43.70 -30.35
CA LEU A 177 25.61 43.16 -29.63
C LEU A 177 25.99 42.88 -28.18
N VAL A 178 25.43 43.65 -27.26
CA VAL A 178 25.57 43.45 -25.82
C VAL A 178 24.38 42.63 -25.36
N ARG A 179 24.61 41.44 -24.78
CA ARG A 179 23.56 40.54 -24.28
C ARG A 179 23.58 40.46 -22.76
N THR A 180 22.43 40.16 -22.16
CA THR A 180 22.39 39.67 -20.78
C THR A 180 23.30 38.43 -20.63
N ILE A 181 23.81 38.22 -19.42
CA ILE A 181 24.75 37.15 -19.11
C ILE A 181 24.01 35.81 -19.27
N PRO A 182 24.44 34.93 -20.19
CA PRO A 182 23.75 33.68 -20.44
C PRO A 182 24.03 32.70 -19.28
N THR A 183 23.01 31.97 -18.85
CA THR A 183 23.10 31.10 -17.66
C THR A 183 22.33 29.80 -17.82
N SER A 184 22.74 28.77 -17.08
CA SER A 184 22.04 27.51 -16.86
C SER A 184 21.76 27.31 -15.37
N LEU A 185 20.74 26.53 -15.05
CA LEU A 185 20.46 26.08 -13.69
C LEU A 185 20.57 24.56 -13.69
N ASP A 186 21.59 24.05 -13.01
CA ASP A 186 21.96 22.64 -13.06
C ASP A 186 21.76 21.98 -11.69
N ILE A 187 21.26 20.74 -11.69
CA ILE A 187 21.14 19.90 -10.49
C ILE A 187 22.48 19.19 -10.29
N LEU A 188 23.14 19.41 -9.15
CA LEU A 188 24.49 18.86 -8.89
C LEU A 188 24.47 17.37 -8.57
N GLU A 189 23.44 16.92 -7.83
CA GLU A 189 23.28 15.57 -7.35
C GLU A 189 21.83 15.15 -7.52
N GLY A 190 21.60 13.97 -8.11
CA GLY A 190 20.28 13.46 -8.45
C GLY A 190 19.99 13.44 -9.95
N GLY A 191 19.04 12.60 -10.36
CA GLY A 191 18.55 12.55 -11.73
C GLY A 191 17.56 13.67 -12.04
N SER A 192 16.91 13.59 -13.20
CA SER A 192 15.71 14.40 -13.50
C SER A 192 14.46 13.94 -12.75
N SER A 193 14.57 12.83 -12.01
CA SER A 193 13.51 12.25 -11.20
C SER A 193 14.06 11.56 -9.96
N GLU A 194 13.29 11.51 -8.88
CA GLU A 194 13.59 10.74 -7.67
C GLU A 194 12.32 10.12 -7.08
N PHE A 195 12.49 9.01 -6.35
CA PHE A 195 11.43 8.37 -5.57
C PHE A 195 11.77 8.41 -4.08
N ILE A 196 10.85 8.90 -3.26
CA ILE A 196 10.96 8.89 -1.79
C ILE A 196 9.73 8.25 -1.16
N LEU A 197 9.87 7.79 0.08
CA LEU A 197 8.72 7.33 0.86
C LEU A 197 8.03 8.51 1.55
N PHE A 198 6.74 8.37 1.83
CA PHE A 198 5.99 9.35 2.61
C PHE A 198 6.70 9.69 3.93
N THR A 199 6.69 10.96 4.35
CA THR A 199 7.45 11.53 5.50
C THR A 199 8.96 11.70 5.32
N GLU A 200 9.60 11.09 4.32
CA GLU A 200 11.00 11.35 4.03
C GLU A 200 11.18 12.75 3.42
N GLN A 201 12.31 13.38 3.73
CA GLN A 201 12.67 14.67 3.16
C GLN A 201 13.67 14.46 2.03
N HIS A 202 13.45 15.13 0.90
CA HIS A 202 14.38 15.14 -0.21
C HIS A 202 15.00 16.52 -0.38
N THR A 203 16.33 16.61 -0.47
CA THR A 203 17.01 17.89 -0.69
C THR A 203 17.69 17.89 -2.04
N LEU A 204 17.25 18.79 -2.93
CA LEU A 204 17.91 19.07 -4.20
C LEU A 204 18.99 20.13 -4.02
N THR A 205 20.15 19.87 -4.61
CA THR A 205 21.28 20.81 -4.63
C THR A 205 21.43 21.37 -6.04
N LEU A 206 21.29 22.68 -6.18
CA LEU A 206 21.29 23.40 -7.45
C LEU A 206 22.45 24.38 -7.52
N VAL A 207 22.99 24.57 -8.72
CA VAL A 207 23.92 25.65 -9.02
C VAL A 207 23.45 26.42 -10.24
N TYR A 208 23.44 27.75 -10.10
CA TYR A 208 23.16 28.67 -11.18
C TYR A 208 24.50 29.10 -11.79
N VAL A 209 24.77 28.73 -13.04
CA VAL A 209 26.09 28.86 -13.69
C VAL A 209 25.99 29.77 -14.90
N ARG A 210 27.03 30.56 -15.15
CA ARG A 210 27.20 31.28 -16.41
C ARG A 210 27.65 30.33 -17.51
N THR A 211 26.97 30.32 -18.66
CA THR A 211 27.33 29.40 -19.76
C THR A 211 28.50 29.92 -20.62
N ASP A 212 28.85 31.20 -20.51
CA ASP A 212 29.96 31.82 -21.25
C ASP A 212 31.33 31.60 -20.59
N THR A 213 31.36 31.49 -19.26
CA THR A 213 32.59 31.45 -18.44
C THR A 213 32.65 30.25 -17.49
N SER A 214 31.56 29.51 -17.34
CA SER A 214 31.41 28.43 -16.36
C SER A 214 31.59 28.86 -14.89
N GLU A 215 31.39 30.13 -14.59
CA GLU A 215 31.44 30.66 -13.22
C GLU A 215 30.06 30.58 -12.54
N ASN A 216 30.05 30.28 -11.23
CA ASN A 216 28.82 30.20 -10.46
C ASN A 216 28.27 31.60 -10.14
N VAL A 217 26.96 31.75 -10.26
CA VAL A 217 26.21 32.98 -9.99
C VAL A 217 25.65 32.95 -8.58
N SER A 218 26.29 33.69 -7.67
CA SER A 218 25.76 33.93 -6.33
C SER A 218 24.61 34.94 -6.32
N SER A 219 23.71 34.82 -5.35
CA SER A 219 22.65 35.82 -5.10
C SER A 219 21.61 35.98 -6.19
N ALA A 220 21.30 34.91 -6.89
CA ALA A 220 20.03 34.80 -7.60
C ALA A 220 18.88 34.56 -6.63
N HIS A 221 17.69 34.97 -7.04
CA HIS A 221 16.43 34.56 -6.44
C HIS A 221 16.02 33.23 -7.08
N LEU A 222 15.67 32.24 -6.25
CA LEU A 222 15.20 30.93 -6.71
C LEU A 222 13.71 30.81 -6.38
N ASP A 223 12.90 30.66 -7.42
CA ASP A 223 11.47 30.40 -7.34
C ASP A 223 11.21 28.90 -7.60
N VAL A 224 10.29 28.33 -6.84
CA VAL A 224 9.86 26.93 -6.98
C VAL A 224 8.37 26.93 -7.30
N PHE A 225 8.01 26.20 -8.35
CA PHE A 225 6.63 25.99 -8.77
C PHE A 225 6.38 24.49 -8.95
N ILE A 226 5.26 23.98 -8.46
CA ILE A 226 4.96 22.54 -8.45
C ILE A 226 3.61 22.23 -9.11
N ILE A 227 3.52 21.06 -9.74
CA ILE A 227 2.28 20.50 -10.29
C ILE A 227 2.16 19.04 -9.83
N PRO A 228 1.11 18.67 -9.06
CA PRO A 228 0.02 19.51 -8.56
C PRO A 228 0.49 20.53 -7.50
N SER A 229 -0.35 21.53 -7.20
CA SER A 229 0.00 22.65 -6.29
C SER A 229 -0.17 22.36 -4.80
N GLU A 230 -0.66 21.18 -4.44
CA GLU A 230 -0.95 20.75 -3.06
C GLU A 230 -0.16 19.47 -2.73
N GLY A 231 -0.06 19.14 -1.45
CA GLY A 231 0.53 17.88 -0.97
C GLY A 231 2.07 17.86 -0.89
N LEU A 232 2.73 18.97 -1.23
CA LEU A 232 4.18 19.11 -1.14
C LEU A 232 4.55 20.53 -0.69
N SER A 233 5.28 20.64 0.42
CA SER A 233 5.86 21.90 0.89
C SER A 233 7.37 21.89 0.71
N TRP A 234 7.99 23.08 0.67
CA TRP A 234 9.44 23.19 0.44
C TRP A 234 10.07 24.36 1.20
N VAL A 235 11.37 24.21 1.45
CA VAL A 235 12.21 25.26 2.05
C VAL A 235 13.43 25.47 1.18
N VAL A 236 13.63 26.71 0.72
CA VAL A 236 14.83 27.10 -0.04
C VAL A 236 15.87 27.67 0.92
N ARG A 237 17.05 27.05 0.97
CA ARG A 237 18.23 27.54 1.68
C ARG A 237 19.31 27.91 0.69
N LYS A 238 20.00 29.01 0.95
CA LYS A 238 21.07 29.50 0.08
C LYS A 238 22.40 29.50 0.84
N THR A 239 23.35 28.73 0.34
CA THR A 239 24.68 28.56 0.94
C THR A 239 25.74 29.01 -0.05
N GLY A 240 26.00 30.32 -0.09
CA GLY A 240 26.95 30.93 -1.02
C GLY A 240 26.49 30.89 -2.47
N VAL A 241 27.08 29.99 -3.26
CA VAL A 241 26.77 29.77 -4.69
C VAL A 241 25.84 28.59 -4.94
N ILE A 242 25.53 27.83 -3.90
CA ILE A 242 24.66 26.65 -3.94
C ILE A 242 23.28 27.02 -3.39
N TYR A 243 22.24 26.47 -4.03
CA TYR A 243 20.85 26.56 -3.57
C TYR A 243 20.36 25.16 -3.20
N GLU A 244 19.90 25.00 -1.98
CA GLU A 244 19.33 23.75 -1.46
C GLU A 244 17.82 23.90 -1.37
N VAL A 245 17.08 23.01 -2.00
CA VAL A 245 15.61 22.97 -1.92
C VAL A 245 15.21 21.68 -1.24
N THR A 246 14.75 21.77 0.01
CA THR A 246 14.26 20.61 0.76
C THR A 246 12.75 20.50 0.61
N PHE A 247 12.29 19.39 0.06
CA PHE A 247 10.88 19.04 -0.08
C PHE A 247 10.40 18.19 1.10
N ILE A 248 9.19 18.48 1.56
CA ILE A 248 8.48 17.77 2.64
C ILE A 248 7.12 17.37 2.07
N ALA A 249 6.91 16.07 1.91
CA ALA A 249 5.65 15.54 1.38
C ALA A 249 4.56 15.50 2.46
N GLU A 250 3.39 16.01 2.13
CA GLU A 250 2.19 16.00 2.97
C GLU A 250 1.15 14.97 2.49
N THR A 251 1.24 14.57 1.21
CA THR A 251 0.49 13.44 0.65
C THR A 251 1.40 12.55 -0.20
N VAL A 252 0.88 11.41 -0.69
CA VAL A 252 1.53 10.58 -1.72
C VAL A 252 1.10 11.00 -3.12
N GLY A 253 1.95 10.77 -4.12
CA GLY A 253 1.68 11.21 -5.49
C GLY A 253 2.93 11.43 -6.33
N LYS A 254 2.76 12.12 -7.47
CA LYS A 254 3.84 12.53 -8.36
C LYS A 254 3.77 14.04 -8.57
N TRP A 255 4.89 14.73 -8.43
CA TRP A 255 5.01 16.17 -8.63
C TRP A 255 6.03 16.49 -9.71
N GLN A 256 5.65 17.37 -10.63
CA GLN A 256 6.59 18.07 -11.50
C GLN A 256 6.99 19.38 -10.84
N VAL A 257 8.27 19.49 -10.49
CA VAL A 257 8.86 20.65 -9.85
C VAL A 257 9.62 21.46 -10.90
N PHE A 258 9.24 22.73 -11.05
CA PHE A 258 9.89 23.71 -11.90
C PHE A 258 10.66 24.69 -11.02
N LEU A 259 11.97 24.73 -11.22
CA LEU A 259 12.90 25.55 -10.44
C LEU A 259 13.39 26.67 -11.35
N THR A 260 13.21 27.92 -10.96
CA THR A 260 13.57 29.09 -11.78
C THR A 260 14.53 29.98 -11.00
N ALA A 261 15.71 30.24 -11.55
CA ALA A 261 16.68 31.16 -10.98
C ALA A 261 16.72 32.47 -11.79
N ASN A 262 16.62 33.60 -11.09
CA ASN A 262 16.62 34.93 -11.67
C ASN A 262 17.60 35.86 -10.96
N LYS A 263 18.36 36.63 -11.73
CA LYS A 263 19.21 37.73 -11.24
C LYS A 263 19.29 38.85 -12.28
N THR A 264 19.26 40.10 -11.85
CA THR A 264 19.36 41.28 -12.73
C THR A 264 20.60 41.20 -13.64
N ARG A 265 20.43 41.48 -14.94
CA ARG A 265 21.43 41.35 -16.03
C ARG A 265 21.78 39.92 -16.45
N TYR A 266 21.24 38.90 -15.80
CA TYR A 266 21.39 37.50 -16.22
C TYR A 266 20.13 37.02 -16.94
N VAL A 267 20.27 36.04 -17.82
CA VAL A 267 19.13 35.35 -18.42
C VAL A 267 18.45 34.50 -17.35
N THR A 268 17.12 34.53 -17.22
CA THR A 268 16.43 33.60 -16.32
C THR A 268 16.69 32.16 -16.77
N ALA A 269 17.16 31.30 -15.87
CA ALA A 269 17.32 29.87 -16.17
C ALA A 269 16.29 29.06 -15.38
N ALA A 270 15.82 27.97 -15.97
CA ALA A 270 14.91 27.05 -15.32
C ALA A 270 15.36 25.60 -15.54
N THR A 271 15.03 24.76 -14.57
CA THR A 271 15.17 23.30 -14.67
C THR A 271 13.92 22.62 -14.14
N GLN A 272 13.72 21.38 -14.53
CA GLN A 272 12.59 20.56 -14.12
C GLN A 272 13.08 19.30 -13.41
N PHE A 273 12.35 18.89 -12.38
CA PHE A 273 12.58 17.69 -11.61
C PHE A 273 11.25 17.00 -11.31
N GLU A 274 11.21 15.67 -11.42
CA GLU A 274 10.03 14.87 -11.04
C GLU A 274 10.25 14.21 -9.67
N LEU A 275 9.34 14.44 -8.73
CA LEU A 275 9.38 13.78 -7.43
C LEU A 275 8.18 12.83 -7.31
N GLU A 276 8.45 11.54 -7.12
CA GLU A 276 7.42 10.56 -6.76
C GLU A 276 7.51 10.25 -5.27
N VAL A 277 6.38 10.41 -4.57
CA VAL A 277 6.25 10.06 -3.15
C VAL A 277 5.38 8.83 -3.07
N GLY A 278 5.99 7.70 -2.72
CA GLY A 278 5.32 6.42 -2.51
C GLY A 278 4.74 6.29 -1.10
N VAL A 279 3.86 5.31 -0.94
CA VAL A 279 3.32 4.93 0.37
C VAL A 279 4.40 4.34 1.27
N MET A 280 4.37 4.70 2.56
CA MET A 280 5.24 4.10 3.57
C MET A 280 4.59 2.85 4.14
N ASP A 281 5.37 1.77 4.30
CA ASP A 281 4.88 0.56 4.96
C ASP A 281 4.64 0.83 6.45
N SER A 282 3.63 0.15 6.97
CA SER A 282 3.15 0.32 8.34
C SER A 282 3.04 -1.05 9.01
N SER A 283 2.81 -1.07 10.32
CA SER A 283 2.62 -2.29 11.09
C SER A 283 1.58 -2.03 12.17
N ILE A 284 0.83 -3.08 12.51
CA ILE A 284 -0.12 -3.04 13.61
C ILE A 284 0.10 -4.27 14.49
N ASN A 285 -0.02 -4.11 15.81
CA ASN A 285 -0.03 -5.24 16.71
C ASN A 285 -1.32 -6.05 16.58
N GLN A 286 -1.21 -7.36 16.68
CA GLN A 286 -2.36 -8.23 16.84
C GLN A 286 -2.72 -8.32 18.33
N ILE A 287 -4.01 -8.32 18.63
CA ILE A 287 -4.54 -8.53 19.97
C ILE A 287 -5.32 -9.84 19.96
N THR A 288 -4.95 -10.75 20.86
CA THR A 288 -5.68 -11.99 21.09
C THR A 288 -6.25 -11.98 22.50
N LEU A 289 -7.52 -12.36 22.62
CA LEU A 289 -8.19 -12.53 23.91
C LEU A 289 -7.91 -13.95 24.44
N ILE A 290 -7.64 -14.04 25.74
CA ILE A 290 -7.45 -15.33 26.43
C ILE A 290 -8.75 -15.79 27.09
N GLU A 291 -9.63 -14.86 27.47
CA GLU A 291 -10.84 -15.13 28.23
C GLU A 291 -12.09 -14.70 27.45
N ALA A 292 -13.21 -15.36 27.75
CA ALA A 292 -14.51 -14.98 27.22
C ALA A 292 -14.95 -13.64 27.81
N LEU A 293 -15.58 -12.82 26.97
CA LEU A 293 -16.14 -11.54 27.38
C LEU A 293 -17.54 -11.75 27.97
N VAL A 294 -17.85 -11.00 29.01
CA VAL A 294 -19.19 -10.96 29.61
C VAL A 294 -20.06 -9.95 28.86
N TYR A 295 -21.31 -10.33 28.58
CA TYR A 295 -22.33 -9.48 27.93
C TYR A 295 -22.48 -8.12 28.63
N ASP A 296 -22.70 -7.05 27.84
CA ASP A 296 -22.90 -5.66 28.30
C ASP A 296 -21.78 -5.05 29.17
N ARG A 297 -20.57 -5.62 29.11
CA ARG A 297 -19.38 -5.05 29.76
C ARG A 297 -18.50 -4.28 28.79
N ALA A 298 -17.94 -3.18 29.27
CA ALA A 298 -16.98 -2.39 28.50
C ALA A 298 -15.56 -2.94 28.62
N TYR A 299 -14.93 -3.27 27.50
CA TYR A 299 -13.53 -3.69 27.41
C TYR A 299 -12.74 -2.70 26.57
N ASN A 300 -11.56 -2.32 27.02
CA ASN A 300 -10.68 -1.40 26.28
C ASN A 300 -9.46 -2.14 25.75
N PHE A 301 -9.25 -2.07 24.44
CA PHE A 301 -8.10 -2.63 23.75
C PHE A 301 -7.23 -1.50 23.20
N THR A 302 -5.91 -1.68 23.19
CA THR A 302 -4.99 -0.68 22.62
C THR A 302 -4.27 -1.26 21.42
N PHE A 303 -4.60 -0.73 20.24
CA PHE A 303 -3.86 -0.99 19.01
C PHE A 303 -2.75 0.04 18.85
N THR A 304 -1.58 -0.42 18.41
CA THR A 304 -0.40 0.39 18.12
C THR A 304 -0.11 0.30 16.64
N TYR A 305 -0.39 1.37 15.90
CA TYR A 305 -0.17 1.51 14.47
C TYR A 305 1.11 2.33 14.23
N LEU A 306 2.15 1.65 13.76
CA LEU A 306 3.52 2.17 13.67
C LEU A 306 4.00 2.18 12.23
N MET A 307 4.81 3.17 11.87
CA MET A 307 5.62 3.14 10.64
C MET A 307 6.90 2.31 10.84
N LEU A 308 7.61 2.01 9.75
CA LEU A 308 8.80 1.15 9.75
C LEU A 308 9.90 1.56 10.76
N ASN A 309 10.01 2.85 11.06
CA ASN A 309 10.98 3.39 12.04
C ASN A 309 10.50 3.29 13.51
N GLY A 310 9.33 2.70 13.77
CA GLY A 310 8.73 2.52 15.10
C GLY A 310 8.01 3.74 15.67
N THR A 311 7.93 4.85 14.94
CA THR A 311 7.13 6.01 15.37
C THR A 311 5.65 5.81 15.01
N GLY A 312 4.76 6.39 15.83
CA GLY A 312 3.32 6.16 15.72
C GLY A 312 2.67 6.96 14.61
N ILE A 313 1.80 6.31 13.83
CA ILE A 313 0.99 6.95 12.79
C ILE A 313 -0.24 7.60 13.45
N THR A 314 -0.38 8.92 13.33
CA THR A 314 -1.52 9.68 13.88
C THR A 314 -2.66 9.80 12.88
N ASP A 315 -3.84 10.14 13.38
CA ASP A 315 -5.02 10.52 12.57
C ASP A 315 -5.48 9.43 11.59
N ALA A 316 -5.18 8.17 11.89
CA ALA A 316 -5.68 7.04 11.12
C ALA A 316 -7.18 6.87 11.36
N VAL A 317 -7.92 6.63 10.28
CA VAL A 317 -9.31 6.23 10.31
C VAL A 317 -9.38 4.74 10.63
N VAL A 318 -10.05 4.39 11.72
CA VAL A 318 -10.30 3.00 12.12
C VAL A 318 -11.67 2.58 11.61
N ALA A 319 -11.70 1.69 10.63
CA ALA A 319 -12.94 1.10 10.11
C ALA A 319 -13.11 -0.31 10.67
N THR A 320 -14.31 -0.63 11.14
CA THR A 320 -14.66 -1.96 11.68
C THR A 320 -15.61 -2.69 10.74
N SER A 321 -15.36 -3.98 10.48
CA SER A 321 -16.24 -4.85 9.71
C SER A 321 -16.42 -6.22 10.37
N GLY A 322 -17.52 -6.92 10.09
CA GLY A 322 -17.85 -8.22 10.68
C GLY A 322 -19.06 -8.20 11.62
N VAL A 323 -19.38 -9.36 12.20
CA VAL A 323 -20.52 -9.52 13.12
C VAL A 323 -20.10 -8.98 14.50
N GLY A 324 -20.82 -8.00 15.01
CA GLY A 324 -20.46 -7.29 16.25
C GLY A 324 -19.63 -6.02 16.03
N ALA A 325 -19.35 -5.62 14.79
CA ALA A 325 -18.61 -4.39 14.49
C ALA A 325 -19.26 -3.12 15.09
N LEU A 326 -20.59 -3.11 15.21
CA LEU A 326 -21.35 -1.98 15.80
C LEU A 326 -21.15 -1.82 17.32
N TRP A 327 -20.50 -2.78 17.97
CA TRP A 327 -20.25 -2.76 19.43
C TRP A 327 -18.96 -2.04 19.79
N PHE A 328 -18.19 -1.64 18.78
CA PHE A 328 -16.92 -1.00 18.95
C PHE A 328 -17.03 0.51 18.75
N SER A 329 -16.25 1.23 19.55
CA SER A 329 -15.97 2.66 19.37
C SER A 329 -14.48 2.88 19.54
N ASP A 330 -13.90 3.80 18.80
CA ASP A 330 -12.47 4.09 18.83
C ASP A 330 -12.20 5.54 19.26
N THR A 331 -11.07 5.71 19.95
CA THR A 331 -10.52 7.03 20.28
C THR A 331 -9.01 6.99 20.13
N GLN A 332 -8.44 8.04 19.53
CA GLN A 332 -6.99 8.16 19.41
C GLN A 332 -6.39 8.59 20.76
N GLY A 333 -5.41 7.83 21.23
CA GLY A 333 -4.65 8.11 22.45
C GLY A 333 -3.35 8.86 22.15
N SER A 334 -2.22 8.27 22.52
CA SER A 334 -0.88 8.77 22.14
C SER A 334 -0.64 8.62 20.63
N PRO A 335 0.36 9.29 20.02
CA PRO A 335 0.69 9.08 18.62
C PRO A 335 0.92 7.60 18.28
N GLY A 336 0.15 7.09 17.29
CA GLY A 336 0.14 5.67 16.92
C GLY A 336 -0.68 4.75 17.82
N GLN A 337 -1.26 5.22 18.92
CA GLN A 337 -2.08 4.39 19.81
C GLN A 337 -3.57 4.69 19.63
N TYR A 338 -4.35 3.64 19.38
CA TYR A 338 -5.79 3.70 19.18
C TYR A 338 -6.47 2.83 20.24
N VAL A 339 -7.24 3.48 21.11
CA VAL A 339 -7.99 2.80 22.16
C VAL A 339 -9.37 2.46 21.61
N VAL A 340 -9.65 1.17 21.50
CA VAL A 340 -10.90 0.63 20.99
C VAL A 340 -11.70 0.07 22.18
N THR A 341 -12.87 0.63 22.42
CA THR A 341 -13.82 0.21 23.46
C THR A 341 -14.88 -0.70 22.86
N LEU A 342 -15.05 -1.89 23.42
CA LEU A 342 -16.05 -2.89 23.05
C LEU A 342 -17.11 -3.01 24.14
N ILE A 343 -18.38 -2.95 23.77
CA ILE A 343 -19.53 -3.29 24.64
C ILE A 343 -20.37 -4.37 23.95
N PRO A 344 -20.17 -5.67 24.27
CA PRO A 344 -20.86 -6.75 23.57
C PRO A 344 -22.38 -6.70 23.77
N GLN A 345 -23.14 -6.81 22.69
CA GLN A 345 -24.62 -6.81 22.72
C GLN A 345 -25.24 -8.14 22.26
N GLY A 346 -24.45 -9.22 22.16
CA GLY A 346 -24.93 -10.55 21.81
C GLY A 346 -23.99 -11.65 22.32
N ILE A 347 -24.55 -12.84 22.53
CA ILE A 347 -23.82 -14.03 23.03
C ILE A 347 -23.37 -14.90 21.86
N GLY A 348 -22.23 -15.58 22.01
CA GLY A 348 -21.67 -16.48 21.01
C GLY A 348 -20.26 -16.11 20.60
N SER A 349 -19.79 -16.66 19.49
CA SER A 349 -18.47 -16.34 18.93
C SER A 349 -18.58 -15.29 17.84
N PHE A 350 -17.74 -14.26 17.93
CA PHE A 350 -17.73 -13.12 17.02
C PHE A 350 -16.32 -12.91 16.47
N GLU A 351 -16.27 -12.40 15.25
CA GLU A 351 -15.04 -12.03 14.57
C GLU A 351 -15.23 -10.66 13.92
N VAL A 352 -14.39 -9.72 14.32
CA VAL A 352 -14.38 -8.36 13.82
C VAL A 352 -13.01 -8.04 13.25
N THR A 353 -12.98 -7.45 12.06
CA THR A 353 -11.75 -6.96 11.44
C THR A 353 -11.68 -5.45 11.60
N PHE A 354 -10.58 -4.97 12.18
CA PHE A 354 -10.24 -3.56 12.22
C PHE A 354 -9.34 -3.23 11.05
N SER A 355 -9.63 -2.18 10.29
CA SER A 355 -8.79 -1.65 9.22
C SER A 355 -8.35 -0.23 9.58
N PHE A 356 -7.04 -0.03 9.66
CA PHE A 356 -6.41 1.24 10.00
C PHE A 356 -5.88 1.86 8.71
N THR A 357 -6.42 3.01 8.34
CA THR A 357 -6.07 3.73 7.12
C THR A 357 -5.63 5.14 7.45
N ALA A 358 -4.43 5.53 7.03
CA ALA A 358 -3.92 6.89 7.15
C ALA A 358 -3.30 7.32 5.82
N ASP A 359 -3.43 8.61 5.50
CA ASP A 359 -2.90 9.14 4.24
C ASP A 359 -1.38 8.93 4.16
N GLY A 360 -0.94 8.40 3.03
CA GLY A 360 0.47 8.10 2.75
C GLY A 360 1.03 6.83 3.39
N PHE A 361 0.21 6.04 4.08
CA PHE A 361 0.60 4.75 4.65
C PHE A 361 -0.18 3.59 4.02
N ILE A 362 0.44 2.41 3.98
CA ILE A 362 -0.26 1.18 3.60
C ILE A 362 -1.29 0.85 4.69
N ALA A 363 -2.56 0.66 4.31
CA ALA A 363 -3.59 0.25 5.25
C ALA A 363 -3.28 -1.14 5.84
N LYS A 364 -3.48 -1.32 7.15
CA LYS A 364 -3.32 -2.61 7.81
C LYS A 364 -4.58 -3.00 8.52
N SER A 365 -4.84 -4.30 8.53
CA SER A 365 -5.96 -4.88 9.25
C SER A 365 -5.50 -5.79 10.38
N SER A 366 -6.30 -5.86 11.43
CA SER A 366 -6.18 -6.86 12.48
C SER A 366 -7.54 -7.52 12.66
N ALA A 367 -7.57 -8.85 12.50
CA ALA A 367 -8.72 -9.65 12.91
C ALA A 367 -8.73 -9.77 14.43
N PHE A 368 -9.92 -9.77 15.01
CA PHE A 368 -10.15 -9.85 16.44
C PHE A 368 -11.32 -10.79 16.69
N SER A 369 -10.99 -12.00 17.13
CA SER A 369 -11.97 -13.04 17.46
C SER A 369 -12.18 -13.08 18.97
N PHE A 370 -13.45 -13.14 19.38
CA PHE A 370 -13.82 -13.21 20.80
C PHE A 370 -15.08 -14.04 20.99
N SER A 371 -15.26 -14.59 22.18
CA SER A 371 -16.50 -15.24 22.58
C SER A 371 -17.15 -14.42 23.69
N VAL A 372 -18.47 -14.27 23.61
CA VAL A 372 -19.28 -13.58 24.61
C VAL A 372 -20.11 -14.63 25.33
N VAL A 373 -20.03 -14.64 26.65
CA VAL A 373 -20.79 -15.52 27.56
C VAL A 373 -21.85 -14.73 28.30
N GLU A 374 -22.84 -15.48 28.80
CA GLU A 374 -23.91 -14.95 29.66
C GLU A 374 -23.34 -14.38 30.96
N VAL A 375 -23.99 -13.34 31.49
CA VAL A 375 -23.66 -12.78 32.80
C VAL A 375 -24.06 -13.81 33.86
N THR A 376 -23.11 -14.24 34.69
CA THR A 376 -23.41 -15.17 35.77
C THR A 376 -24.07 -14.41 36.93
N VAL A 377 -25.20 -14.92 37.43
CA VAL A 377 -25.94 -14.33 38.54
C VAL A 377 -25.98 -15.27 39.74
N GLU A 378 -26.08 -14.70 40.92
CA GLU A 378 -26.22 -15.42 42.18
C GLU A 378 -27.45 -14.96 42.96
N VAL A 379 -28.00 -15.85 43.78
CA VAL A 379 -29.07 -15.52 44.72
C VAL A 379 -28.45 -15.11 46.06
N ALA A 380 -28.64 -13.86 46.44
CA ALA A 380 -28.17 -13.30 47.70
C ALA A 380 -29.34 -12.89 48.62
N ASN A 381 -29.03 -12.65 49.90
CA ASN A 381 -29.94 -12.06 50.90
C ASN A 381 -31.33 -12.72 51.02
N ILE A 382 -31.39 -14.05 50.98
CA ILE A 382 -32.67 -14.78 51.09
C ILE A 382 -33.23 -14.65 52.51
N GLN A 383 -34.47 -14.20 52.61
CA GLN A 383 -35.28 -14.12 53.83
C GLN A 383 -36.57 -14.91 53.64
N GLY A 384 -37.21 -15.29 54.75
CA GLY A 384 -38.44 -16.09 54.71
C GLY A 384 -38.22 -17.61 54.59
N LEU A 385 -37.00 -18.09 54.90
CA LEU A 385 -36.70 -19.53 54.98
C LEU A 385 -37.33 -20.21 56.22
N THR A 386 -37.70 -19.43 57.23
CA THR A 386 -38.35 -19.88 58.47
C THR A 386 -39.76 -19.30 58.54
N GLY A 387 -40.75 -20.13 58.92
CA GLY A 387 -42.12 -19.69 59.14
C GLY A 387 -42.95 -20.79 59.80
N ALA A 388 -44.12 -20.45 60.33
CA ALA A 388 -45.01 -21.43 60.93
C ALA A 388 -45.66 -22.31 59.85
N GLU A 389 -45.71 -23.63 60.06
CA GLU A 389 -46.35 -24.56 59.13
C GLU A 389 -47.79 -24.15 58.79
N ASP A 390 -48.21 -24.41 57.55
CA ASP A 390 -49.51 -24.03 56.98
C ASP A 390 -49.82 -22.51 56.98
N GLN A 391 -48.86 -21.65 57.34
CA GLN A 391 -49.00 -20.19 57.24
C GLN A 391 -48.39 -19.64 55.96
N LEU A 392 -49.00 -18.57 55.48
CA LEU A 392 -48.50 -17.78 54.36
C LEU A 392 -47.19 -17.08 54.80
N THR A 393 -46.07 -17.50 54.21
CA THR A 393 -44.76 -16.94 54.48
C THR A 393 -44.32 -16.11 53.28
N THR A 394 -43.79 -14.92 53.54
CA THR A 394 -43.22 -14.07 52.49
C THR A 394 -41.75 -14.43 52.32
N ILE A 395 -41.37 -14.86 51.13
CA ILE A 395 -39.96 -15.00 50.72
C ILE A 395 -39.52 -13.71 50.06
N SER A 396 -38.31 -13.27 50.38
CA SER A 396 -37.66 -12.16 49.67
C SER A 396 -36.20 -12.49 49.45
N LEU A 397 -35.67 -12.17 48.28
CA LEU A 397 -34.29 -12.43 47.90
C LEU A 397 -33.77 -11.31 47.00
N SER A 398 -32.46 -11.22 46.83
CA SER A 398 -31.83 -10.36 45.83
C SER A 398 -31.10 -11.19 44.78
N ILE A 399 -31.29 -10.85 43.50
CA ILE A 399 -30.46 -11.40 42.41
C ILE A 399 -29.38 -10.36 42.11
N VAL A 400 -28.12 -10.78 42.19
CA VAL A 400 -26.97 -9.93 41.91
C VAL A 400 -26.05 -10.62 40.90
N GLU A 401 -25.30 -9.84 40.13
CA GLU A 401 -24.25 -10.36 39.26
C GLU A 401 -23.12 -10.91 40.14
N SER A 402 -22.63 -12.12 39.84
CA SER A 402 -21.65 -12.80 40.70
C SER A 402 -20.27 -12.15 40.70
N ASP A 403 -19.95 -11.33 39.68
CA ASP A 403 -18.68 -10.65 39.50
C ASP A 403 -18.67 -9.23 40.08
N THR A 404 -19.73 -8.44 39.88
CA THR A 404 -19.78 -7.02 40.27
C THR A 404 -20.64 -6.73 41.51
N GLU A 405 -21.42 -7.70 41.98
CA GLU A 405 -22.45 -7.54 43.02
C GLU A 405 -23.55 -6.53 42.66
N GLN A 406 -23.69 -6.12 41.39
CA GLN A 406 -24.76 -5.22 40.95
C GLN A 406 -26.12 -5.93 40.93
N PRO A 407 -27.21 -5.23 41.30
CA PRO A 407 -28.56 -5.82 41.29
C PRO A 407 -29.06 -6.06 39.86
N VAL A 408 -29.59 -7.26 39.62
CA VAL A 408 -30.13 -7.68 38.30
C VAL A 408 -31.63 -7.45 38.28
N THR A 409 -32.08 -6.48 37.49
CA THR A 409 -33.51 -6.09 37.39
C THR A 409 -34.22 -6.80 36.23
N GLY A 410 -35.54 -6.99 36.33
CA GLY A 410 -36.38 -7.53 35.26
C GLY A 410 -36.32 -9.05 35.06
N ALA A 411 -35.57 -9.78 35.90
CA ALA A 411 -35.52 -11.24 35.85
C ALA A 411 -36.86 -11.89 36.24
N ARG A 412 -37.19 -13.00 35.58
CA ARG A 412 -38.31 -13.86 35.99
C ARG A 412 -37.80 -14.86 37.01
N VAL A 413 -38.11 -14.60 38.29
CA VAL A 413 -37.71 -15.48 39.39
C VAL A 413 -38.87 -16.38 39.79
N VAL A 414 -38.64 -17.69 39.76
CA VAL A 414 -39.63 -18.71 40.13
C VAL A 414 -39.07 -19.56 41.28
N VAL A 415 -39.80 -19.61 42.38
CA VAL A 415 -39.48 -20.45 43.54
C VAL A 415 -40.35 -21.70 43.49
N GLN A 416 -39.72 -22.86 43.42
CA GLN A 416 -40.37 -24.16 43.53
C GLN A 416 -40.10 -24.75 44.92
N VAL A 417 -41.16 -24.94 45.69
CA VAL A 417 -41.11 -25.62 46.99
C VAL A 417 -41.20 -27.12 46.76
N ILE A 418 -40.21 -27.86 47.25
CA ILE A 418 -40.11 -29.32 47.17
C ILE A 418 -40.30 -29.89 48.56
N VAL A 419 -41.21 -30.84 48.69
CA VAL A 419 -41.55 -31.50 49.95
C VAL A 419 -41.43 -33.01 49.72
N ASP A 420 -40.57 -33.68 50.49
CA ASP A 420 -40.31 -35.12 50.37
C ASP A 420 -39.98 -35.57 48.93
N LEU A 421 -39.14 -34.78 48.23
CA LEU A 421 -38.71 -34.98 46.84
C LEU A 421 -39.80 -34.76 45.77
N LEU A 422 -40.98 -34.27 46.14
CA LEU A 422 -42.05 -33.94 45.22
C LEU A 422 -42.24 -32.41 45.13
N PRO A 423 -42.38 -31.85 43.92
CA PRO A 423 -42.69 -30.44 43.76
C PRO A 423 -44.11 -30.17 44.29
N ALA A 424 -44.22 -29.37 45.34
CA ALA A 424 -45.47 -29.08 46.04
C ALA A 424 -46.14 -27.80 45.52
N GLN A 425 -45.36 -26.73 45.36
CA GLN A 425 -45.85 -25.43 44.92
C GLN A 425 -44.80 -24.73 44.06
N SER A 426 -45.23 -23.94 43.07
CA SER A 426 -44.39 -23.01 42.32
C SER A 426 -44.96 -21.61 42.46
N VAL A 427 -44.14 -20.65 42.85
CA VAL A 427 -44.50 -19.24 43.09
C VAL A 427 -43.56 -18.37 42.27
N GLN A 428 -44.13 -17.53 41.41
CA GLN A 428 -43.38 -16.48 40.73
C GLN A 428 -43.23 -15.29 41.69
N LEU A 429 -42.00 -14.81 41.85
CA LEU A 429 -41.72 -13.62 42.66
C LEU A 429 -41.92 -12.36 41.82
N GLU A 430 -42.39 -11.29 42.44
CA GLU A 430 -42.48 -9.95 41.85
C GLU A 430 -41.29 -9.11 42.30
N GLU A 431 -40.76 -8.29 41.39
CA GLU A 431 -39.68 -7.37 41.71
C GLU A 431 -40.23 -6.20 42.55
N VAL A 432 -39.71 -6.03 43.77
CA VAL A 432 -40.14 -5.03 44.75
C VAL A 432 -39.16 -3.86 44.89
N GLY A 433 -37.95 -4.01 44.36
CA GLY A 433 -36.89 -3.00 44.29
C GLY A 433 -35.81 -3.48 43.32
N GLU A 434 -34.81 -2.65 43.02
CA GLU A 434 -33.74 -2.99 42.07
C GLU A 434 -33.06 -4.32 42.45
N GLY A 435 -33.30 -5.36 41.65
CA GLY A 435 -32.79 -6.72 41.86
C GLY A 435 -33.35 -7.42 43.10
N GLN A 436 -34.37 -6.87 43.76
CA GLN A 436 -35.03 -7.46 44.93
C GLN A 436 -36.37 -8.06 44.52
N TYR A 437 -36.56 -9.35 44.81
CA TYR A 437 -37.75 -10.10 44.44
C TYR A 437 -38.46 -10.62 45.68
N SER A 438 -39.78 -10.52 45.72
CA SER A 438 -40.59 -11.03 46.83
C SER A 438 -41.85 -11.74 46.34
N GLY A 439 -42.29 -12.73 47.11
CA GLY A 439 -43.51 -13.49 46.85
C GLY A 439 -43.95 -14.24 48.10
N GLN A 440 -45.12 -14.88 48.02
CA GLN A 440 -45.74 -15.56 49.15
C GLN A 440 -46.05 -17.01 48.81
N PHE A 441 -45.72 -17.92 49.72
CA PHE A 441 -46.02 -19.35 49.60
C PHE A 441 -46.54 -19.90 50.93
N ILE A 442 -47.18 -21.08 50.90
CA ILE A 442 -47.65 -21.72 52.14
C ILE A 442 -46.52 -22.58 52.69
N MET A 443 -46.14 -22.35 53.94
CA MET A 443 -45.03 -23.07 54.57
C MET A 443 -45.39 -24.57 54.73
N PRO A 444 -44.53 -25.49 54.25
CA PRO A 444 -44.75 -26.93 54.38
C PRO A 444 -44.82 -27.40 55.83
N ASN A 445 -45.28 -28.64 56.01
CA ASN A 445 -45.30 -29.28 57.32
C ASN A 445 -43.88 -29.38 57.91
N SER A 446 -43.75 -29.07 59.20
CA SER A 446 -42.51 -29.14 59.99
C SER A 446 -41.80 -30.51 59.99
N ASP A 447 -42.51 -31.57 59.63
CA ASP A 447 -41.99 -32.94 59.59
C ASP A 447 -41.44 -33.39 58.26
N ALA A 448 -41.78 -32.68 57.21
CA ALA A 448 -41.29 -32.98 55.88
C ALA A 448 -39.95 -32.29 55.67
N VAL A 449 -39.06 -32.95 54.96
CA VAL A 449 -37.84 -32.29 54.48
C VAL A 449 -38.28 -31.39 53.33
N ALA A 450 -38.32 -30.08 53.61
CA ALA A 450 -38.73 -29.06 52.67
C ALA A 450 -37.51 -28.28 52.17
N GLU A 451 -37.40 -28.18 50.85
CA GLU A 451 -36.35 -27.43 50.18
C GLU A 451 -37.00 -26.46 49.19
N ILE A 452 -36.36 -25.32 48.95
CA ILE A 452 -36.73 -24.46 47.83
C ILE A 452 -35.68 -24.53 46.73
N ARG A 453 -36.16 -24.58 45.49
CA ARG A 453 -35.36 -24.36 44.29
C ARG A 453 -35.76 -23.06 43.65
N ILE A 454 -34.78 -22.22 43.38
CA ILE A 454 -34.97 -20.89 42.82
C ILE A 454 -34.43 -20.93 41.40
N PHE A 455 -35.31 -20.71 40.44
CA PHE A 455 -34.99 -20.60 39.03
C PHE A 455 -35.03 -19.12 38.66
N VAL A 456 -34.01 -18.68 37.94
CA VAL A 456 -33.90 -17.30 37.45
C VAL A 456 -33.81 -17.38 35.94
N GLU A 457 -34.79 -16.81 35.25
CA GLU A 457 -34.82 -16.71 33.80
C GLU A 457 -34.72 -15.23 33.42
N LEU A 458 -33.61 -14.84 32.79
CA LEU A 458 -33.45 -13.51 32.19
C LEU A 458 -32.58 -13.65 30.93
N GLU A 459 -32.96 -12.97 29.85
CA GLU A 459 -32.23 -13.04 28.59
C GLU A 459 -30.79 -12.53 28.77
N ASN A 460 -29.81 -13.33 28.35
CA ASN A 460 -28.37 -13.11 28.48
C ASN A 460 -27.76 -13.27 29.89
N TYR A 461 -28.51 -13.76 30.87
CA TYR A 461 -28.04 -14.05 32.21
C TYR A 461 -28.22 -15.53 32.54
N VAL A 462 -27.25 -16.11 33.24
CA VAL A 462 -27.27 -17.51 33.68
C VAL A 462 -27.06 -17.57 35.18
N LEU A 463 -27.88 -18.33 35.87
CA LEU A 463 -27.67 -18.60 37.29
C LEU A 463 -26.41 -19.47 37.47
N ASP A 464 -25.63 -19.24 38.52
CA ASP A 464 -24.52 -20.12 38.90
C ASP A 464 -25.04 -21.50 39.34
N GLY A 465 -25.35 -22.34 38.34
CA GLY A 465 -26.07 -23.61 38.47
C GLY A 465 -27.48 -23.58 37.84
N GLU A 466 -28.07 -24.76 37.62
CA GLU A 466 -29.43 -24.86 37.05
C GLU A 466 -30.51 -24.22 37.93
N TYR A 467 -30.28 -24.22 39.24
CA TYR A 467 -31.13 -23.63 40.26
C TYR A 467 -30.32 -23.40 41.53
N PHE A 468 -30.72 -22.40 42.31
CA PHE A 468 -30.22 -22.23 43.67
C PHE A 468 -31.08 -23.07 44.61
N GLN A 469 -30.46 -23.86 45.48
CA GLN A 469 -31.17 -24.72 46.44
C GLN A 469 -30.80 -24.37 47.87
N THR A 470 -31.81 -24.21 48.72
CA THR A 470 -31.65 -24.07 50.17
C THR A 470 -32.77 -24.76 50.92
N GLU A 471 -32.50 -25.18 52.15
CA GLU A 471 -33.49 -25.81 53.03
C GLU A 471 -34.48 -24.77 53.59
N LEU A 472 -35.73 -25.19 53.75
CA LEU A 472 -36.73 -24.48 54.54
C LEU A 472 -36.73 -25.02 55.97
N HIS A 473 -36.99 -24.14 56.92
CA HIS A 473 -37.11 -24.48 58.34
C HIS A 473 -38.52 -24.15 58.86
N PRO A 474 -39.52 -24.98 58.50
CA PRO A 474 -40.88 -24.86 59.03
C PRO A 474 -40.91 -25.06 60.55
N GLU A 475 -41.47 -24.10 61.27
CA GLU A 475 -41.71 -24.18 62.71
C GLU A 475 -43.09 -24.78 62.99
N MET A 476 -43.17 -25.70 63.96
CA MET A 476 -44.43 -26.30 64.38
C MET A 476 -45.39 -25.22 64.89
N SER A 477 -46.56 -25.13 64.27
CA SER A 477 -47.67 -24.35 64.79
C SER A 477 -48.29 -25.11 65.98
N THR A 478 -48.70 -24.39 67.02
CA THR A 478 -49.40 -24.98 68.18
C THR A 478 -50.73 -25.66 67.81
N PHE A 479 -51.24 -25.44 66.59
CA PHE A 479 -52.47 -26.04 66.08
C PHE A 479 -52.22 -27.43 65.46
N ALA A 480 -51.11 -27.66 64.73
CA ALA A 480 -50.86 -28.97 64.12
C ALA A 480 -50.37 -30.04 65.10
N LEU A 481 -49.76 -29.63 66.23
CA LEU A 481 -49.47 -30.50 67.37
C LEU A 481 -50.72 -31.24 67.89
N LEU A 482 -51.92 -30.66 67.70
CA LEU A 482 -53.19 -31.24 68.14
C LEU A 482 -53.79 -32.22 67.13
N THR A 483 -53.70 -31.93 65.82
CA THR A 483 -54.19 -32.80 64.73
C THR A 483 -53.30 -34.01 64.51
N ARG A 484 -51.99 -33.86 64.69
CA ARG A 484 -51.01 -34.94 64.50
C ARG A 484 -51.15 -36.05 65.54
N THR A 485 -51.58 -35.73 66.76
CA THR A 485 -51.88 -36.74 67.80
C THR A 485 -53.06 -37.65 67.42
N VAL A 486 -53.94 -37.24 66.49
CA VAL A 486 -55.14 -37.99 66.10
C VAL A 486 -54.91 -38.85 64.84
N GLN A 487 -54.05 -38.42 63.90
CA GLN A 487 -53.78 -39.17 62.67
C GLN A 487 -52.69 -40.24 62.80
N GLN A 488 -51.74 -40.10 63.74
CA GLN A 488 -50.55 -40.95 63.83
C GLN A 488 -50.81 -42.39 64.33
N TYR A 489 -52.06 -42.77 64.65
CA TYR A 489 -52.40 -44.10 65.18
C TYR A 489 -53.28 -45.01 64.31
N SER A 490 -53.64 -44.64 63.06
CA SER A 490 -54.77 -45.32 62.37
C SER A 490 -54.51 -46.14 61.07
N PRO A 491 -53.41 -46.05 60.29
CA PRO A 491 -53.29 -46.92 59.11
C PRO A 491 -51.94 -47.63 58.84
N LEU A 492 -50.97 -47.60 59.77
CA LEU A 492 -49.58 -48.03 59.50
C LEU A 492 -49.28 -49.53 59.69
N LEU A 493 -50.21 -50.48 59.52
CA LEU A 493 -49.86 -51.91 59.68
C LEU A 493 -50.22 -52.88 58.56
N ILE A 494 -50.88 -52.49 57.46
CA ILE A 494 -51.31 -53.50 56.47
C ILE A 494 -50.88 -53.22 55.01
N VAL A 495 -50.50 -52.00 54.61
CA VAL A 495 -50.29 -51.69 53.18
C VAL A 495 -48.81 -51.50 52.78
N LEU A 496 -47.90 -51.14 53.70
CA LEU A 496 -46.52 -50.77 53.35
C LEU A 496 -45.60 -51.98 53.03
N GLY A 497 -45.99 -53.21 53.42
CA GLY A 497 -45.17 -54.41 53.22
C GLY A 497 -45.17 -54.96 51.79
N ALA A 498 -46.15 -54.61 50.96
CA ALA A 498 -46.35 -55.24 49.65
C ALA A 498 -45.72 -54.45 48.47
N LEU A 499 -45.44 -53.16 48.61
CA LEU A 499 -44.99 -52.29 47.50
C LEU A 499 -43.47 -52.23 47.33
N VAL A 500 -42.69 -52.49 48.37
CA VAL A 500 -41.21 -52.34 48.34
C VAL A 500 -40.51 -53.47 47.57
N VAL A 501 -41.12 -54.66 47.48
CA VAL A 501 -40.51 -55.82 46.78
C VAL A 501 -40.72 -55.76 45.26
N GLY A 502 -41.78 -55.09 44.77
CA GLY A 502 -42.07 -54.97 43.33
C GLY A 502 -41.13 -54.03 42.57
N PHE A 503 -40.64 -52.97 43.22
CA PHE A 503 -39.87 -51.91 42.56
C PHE A 503 -38.42 -52.32 42.25
N ILE A 504 -37.86 -53.30 42.97
CA ILE A 504 -36.46 -53.73 42.82
C ILE A 504 -36.28 -54.66 41.61
N VAL A 505 -37.31 -55.43 41.21
CA VAL A 505 -37.22 -56.37 40.08
C VAL A 505 -37.32 -55.65 38.72
N GLN A 506 -38.08 -54.55 38.62
CA GLN A 506 -38.26 -53.79 37.38
C GLN A 506 -37.01 -52.97 36.99
N LYS A 507 -36.22 -52.51 37.97
CA LYS A 507 -35.02 -51.69 37.75
C LYS A 507 -33.86 -52.47 37.11
N VAL A 508 -33.80 -53.80 37.29
CA VAL A 508 -32.73 -54.66 36.76
C VAL A 508 -33.00 -55.11 35.31
N GLN A 509 -34.27 -55.33 34.91
CA GLN A 509 -34.60 -55.64 33.51
C GLN A 509 -34.48 -54.43 32.57
N SER A 510 -34.75 -53.21 33.05
CA SER A 510 -34.59 -52.00 32.22
C SER A 510 -33.13 -51.70 31.88
N ARG A 511 -32.17 -52.07 32.76
CA ARG A 511 -30.73 -51.86 32.51
C ARG A 511 -30.20 -52.75 31.38
N ARG A 512 -30.71 -53.98 31.23
CA ARG A 512 -30.33 -54.84 30.10
C ARG A 512 -30.92 -54.37 28.77
N ARG A 513 -32.18 -53.91 28.76
CA ARG A 513 -32.78 -53.30 27.56
C ARG A 513 -32.11 -51.99 27.15
N LYS A 514 -31.66 -51.18 28.12
CA LYS A 514 -30.90 -49.96 27.85
C LYS A 514 -29.51 -50.23 27.28
N ALA A 515 -28.81 -51.27 27.74
CA ALA A 515 -27.51 -51.66 27.18
C ALA A 515 -27.64 -52.12 25.72
N GLU A 516 -28.61 -53.01 25.42
CA GLU A 516 -28.85 -53.47 24.04
C GLU A 516 -29.29 -52.32 23.11
N TYR A 517 -30.04 -51.35 23.64
CA TYR A 517 -30.43 -50.14 22.90
C TYR A 517 -29.26 -49.18 22.68
N ILE A 518 -28.37 -49.00 23.66
CA ILE A 518 -27.16 -48.18 23.52
C ILE A 518 -26.24 -48.79 22.45
N ASP A 519 -26.01 -50.11 22.47
CA ASP A 519 -25.22 -50.78 21.43
C ASP A 519 -25.84 -50.62 20.04
N ALA A 520 -27.18 -50.73 19.94
CA ALA A 520 -27.90 -50.53 18.68
C ALA A 520 -27.82 -49.07 18.19
N LEU A 521 -27.83 -48.10 19.10
CA LEU A 521 -27.62 -46.68 18.78
C LEU A 521 -26.20 -46.39 18.31
N VAL A 522 -25.18 -47.05 18.87
CA VAL A 522 -23.78 -46.90 18.41
C VAL A 522 -23.64 -47.40 16.97
N VAL A 523 -24.21 -48.56 16.64
CA VAL A 523 -24.19 -49.06 15.26
C VAL A 523 -24.99 -48.15 14.33
N LYS A 524 -26.18 -47.69 14.74
CA LYS A 524 -26.96 -46.72 13.96
C LYS A 524 -26.15 -45.44 13.68
N ARG A 525 -25.46 -44.90 14.68
CA ARG A 525 -24.61 -43.71 14.50
C ARG A 525 -23.54 -43.92 13.44
N ARG A 526 -22.90 -45.09 13.38
CA ARG A 526 -21.93 -45.39 12.31
C ARG A 526 -22.57 -45.32 10.92
N PHE A 527 -23.77 -45.87 10.73
CA PHE A 527 -24.50 -45.74 9.47
C PHE A 527 -24.92 -44.30 9.16
N ASP A 528 -25.37 -43.55 10.17
CA ASP A 528 -25.72 -42.12 10.01
C ASP A 528 -24.48 -41.27 9.66
N ASP A 529 -23.33 -41.54 10.30
CA ASP A 529 -22.05 -40.87 10.07
C ASP A 529 -21.55 -41.14 8.64
N VAL A 530 -21.58 -42.41 8.21
CA VAL A 530 -21.19 -42.79 6.85
C VAL A 530 -22.12 -42.17 5.80
N ARG A 531 -23.43 -42.16 6.04
CA ARG A 531 -24.40 -41.48 5.16
C ARG A 531 -24.20 -39.96 5.14
N ASN A 532 -23.70 -39.40 6.23
CA ASN A 532 -23.34 -37.99 6.28
C ASN A 532 -22.13 -37.67 5.39
N LEU A 533 -21.33 -38.66 4.98
CA LEU A 533 -20.18 -38.47 4.10
C LEU A 533 -20.58 -38.56 2.61
N LEU A 534 -20.40 -37.47 1.87
CA LEU A 534 -20.63 -37.38 0.43
C LEU A 534 -19.38 -37.77 -0.38
N GLY A 535 -18.20 -37.51 0.18
CA GLY A 535 -16.94 -37.89 -0.42
C GLY A 535 -15.72 -37.41 0.34
N VAL A 536 -14.57 -37.90 -0.09
CA VAL A 536 -13.25 -37.57 0.47
C VAL A 536 -12.31 -37.20 -0.67
N ILE A 537 -11.59 -36.10 -0.52
CA ILE A 537 -10.58 -35.64 -1.46
C ILE A 537 -9.29 -35.40 -0.69
N VAL A 538 -8.20 -36.03 -1.12
CA VAL A 538 -6.85 -35.78 -0.60
C VAL A 538 -6.10 -34.92 -1.60
N LEU A 539 -5.67 -33.73 -1.17
CA LEU A 539 -4.99 -32.75 -2.00
C LEU A 539 -3.54 -32.62 -1.55
N HIS A 540 -2.62 -32.41 -2.49
CA HIS A 540 -1.26 -32.02 -2.14
C HIS A 540 -1.24 -30.58 -1.61
N LYS A 541 -0.72 -30.37 -0.40
CA LYS A 541 -0.79 -29.10 0.32
C LYS A 541 -0.13 -27.96 -0.44
N SER A 542 1.01 -28.17 -1.10
CA SER A 542 1.73 -27.08 -1.78
C SER A 542 1.34 -26.85 -3.25
N SER A 543 0.68 -27.80 -3.91
CA SER A 543 0.23 -27.63 -5.32
C SER A 543 -1.28 -27.53 -5.49
N GLY A 544 -2.09 -27.98 -4.52
CA GLY A 544 -3.54 -28.06 -4.64
C GLY A 544 -4.04 -29.17 -5.60
N ILE A 545 -3.14 -30.02 -6.10
CA ILE A 545 -3.50 -31.11 -7.03
C ILE A 545 -4.20 -32.22 -6.23
N PRO A 546 -5.38 -32.71 -6.68
CA PRO A 546 -6.03 -33.88 -6.07
C PRO A 546 -5.20 -35.13 -6.33
N ILE A 547 -4.82 -35.79 -5.24
CA ILE A 547 -4.08 -37.07 -5.24
C ILE A 547 -5.09 -38.22 -5.21
N TYR A 548 -6.13 -38.11 -4.41
CA TYR A 548 -7.16 -39.14 -4.30
C TYR A 548 -8.52 -38.46 -4.18
N SER A 549 -9.54 -39.00 -4.83
CA SER A 549 -10.91 -38.53 -4.70
C SER A 549 -11.87 -39.70 -4.78
N LYS A 550 -12.70 -39.86 -3.75
CA LYS A 550 -13.81 -40.81 -3.73
C LYS A 550 -15.10 -40.06 -3.46
N LEU A 551 -15.99 -40.05 -4.45
CA LEU A 551 -17.36 -39.54 -4.30
C LEU A 551 -18.29 -40.73 -4.13
N LEU A 552 -19.14 -40.67 -3.10
CA LEU A 552 -19.93 -41.81 -2.64
C LEU A 552 -21.37 -41.79 -3.16
N LYS A 553 -21.81 -40.65 -3.70
CA LYS A 553 -23.17 -40.46 -4.16
C LYS A 553 -23.21 -40.18 -5.65
N GLU A 554 -23.91 -41.05 -6.39
CA GLU A 554 -24.19 -40.85 -7.81
C GLU A 554 -25.00 -39.56 -8.01
N GLY A 555 -24.56 -38.72 -8.96
CA GLY A 555 -25.19 -37.43 -9.27
C GLY A 555 -24.37 -36.19 -8.86
N PHE A 556 -23.19 -36.36 -8.27
CA PHE A 556 -22.18 -35.29 -8.26
C PHE A 556 -21.53 -35.20 -9.64
N ASP A 557 -21.85 -34.14 -10.37
CA ASP A 557 -21.22 -33.82 -11.65
C ASP A 557 -19.75 -33.38 -11.43
N ASP A 558 -18.85 -33.73 -12.35
CA ASP A 558 -17.43 -33.33 -12.34
C ASP A 558 -17.27 -31.80 -12.26
N SER A 559 -18.28 -31.07 -12.73
CA SER A 559 -18.38 -29.62 -12.60
C SER A 559 -18.45 -29.14 -11.13
N MET A 560 -19.19 -29.85 -10.27
CA MET A 560 -19.26 -29.55 -8.83
C MET A 560 -17.96 -29.92 -8.12
N LEU A 561 -17.36 -31.05 -8.48
CA LEU A 561 -16.06 -31.46 -7.94
C LEU A 561 -14.97 -30.41 -8.26
N SER A 562 -14.94 -29.93 -9.51
CA SER A 562 -14.05 -28.86 -9.94
C SER A 562 -14.28 -27.56 -9.17
N GLY A 563 -15.54 -27.22 -8.89
CA GLY A 563 -15.91 -26.08 -8.05
C GLY A 563 -15.39 -26.19 -6.62
N PHE A 564 -15.47 -27.39 -6.01
CA PHE A 564 -14.93 -27.62 -4.68
C PHE A 564 -13.40 -27.56 -4.64
N ILE A 565 -12.72 -28.15 -5.63
CA ILE A 565 -11.27 -28.07 -5.73
C ILE A 565 -10.82 -26.61 -5.87
N ALA A 566 -11.52 -25.82 -6.69
CA ALA A 566 -11.25 -24.39 -6.83
C ALA A 566 -11.45 -23.62 -5.51
N ALA A 567 -12.55 -23.88 -4.80
CA ALA A 567 -12.82 -23.27 -3.50
C ALA A 567 -11.74 -23.62 -2.47
N ILE A 568 -11.40 -24.91 -2.32
CA ILE A 568 -10.36 -25.36 -1.37
C ILE A 568 -9.01 -24.76 -1.74
N THR A 569 -8.68 -24.66 -3.04
CA THR A 569 -7.43 -24.05 -3.52
C THR A 569 -7.38 -22.54 -3.23
N GLN A 570 -8.51 -21.83 -3.33
CA GLN A 570 -8.60 -20.42 -2.99
C GLN A 570 -8.41 -20.19 -1.48
N PHE A 571 -9.13 -20.94 -0.64
CA PHE A 571 -8.98 -20.87 0.82
C PHE A 571 -7.58 -21.26 1.29
N ARG A 572 -6.85 -22.07 0.52
CA ARG A 572 -5.46 -22.43 0.80
C ARG A 572 -4.55 -21.22 0.97
N SER A 573 -4.74 -20.17 0.17
CA SER A 573 -3.93 -18.94 0.27
C SER A 573 -4.14 -18.19 1.60
N GLU A 574 -5.25 -18.46 2.29
CA GLU A 574 -5.60 -17.88 3.59
C GLU A 574 -5.10 -18.74 4.77
N PHE A 575 -4.72 -20.00 4.53
CA PHE A 575 -4.33 -20.95 5.58
C PHE A 575 -2.84 -20.97 5.95
N GLU A 576 -1.98 -20.20 5.26
CA GLU A 576 -0.52 -20.28 5.46
C GLU A 576 0.00 -19.66 6.77
N VAL A 577 -0.83 -19.02 7.61
CA VAL A 577 -0.29 -18.16 8.67
C VAL A 577 -0.10 -18.81 10.06
N ASP A 578 -0.96 -19.69 10.61
CA ASP A 578 -0.71 -20.26 11.97
C ASP A 578 -1.65 -21.44 12.38
N GLN A 579 -1.94 -22.38 11.48
CA GLN A 579 -2.89 -23.47 11.80
C GLN A 579 -2.25 -24.62 12.59
N LYS A 580 -2.95 -25.08 13.64
CA LYS A 580 -2.60 -26.29 14.39
C LYS A 580 -2.83 -27.52 13.49
N GLU A 581 -1.75 -28.20 13.14
CA GLU A 581 -1.83 -29.52 12.48
C GLU A 581 -2.76 -30.45 13.28
N TRP A 582 -3.46 -31.35 12.59
CA TRP A 582 -4.34 -32.38 13.19
C TRP A 582 -5.65 -31.89 13.80
N GLN A 583 -6.09 -30.67 13.48
CA GLN A 583 -7.41 -30.17 13.85
C GLN A 583 -8.35 -30.17 12.64
N ILE A 584 -9.61 -30.51 12.85
CA ILE A 584 -10.66 -30.34 11.84
C ILE A 584 -10.99 -28.85 11.73
N ILE A 585 -10.91 -28.35 10.50
CA ILE A 585 -11.19 -26.96 10.16
C ILE A 585 -12.42 -26.94 9.24
N PRO A 586 -13.54 -26.32 9.67
CA PRO A 586 -14.67 -26.12 8.79
C PRO A 586 -14.36 -25.05 7.74
N ILE A 587 -14.34 -25.43 6.45
CA ILE A 587 -14.20 -24.48 5.33
C ILE A 587 -15.56 -23.92 4.93
N SER A 588 -16.59 -24.77 4.91
CA SER A 588 -17.97 -24.41 4.60
C SER A 588 -18.92 -25.32 5.39
N ASP A 589 -20.23 -25.10 5.38
CA ASP A 589 -21.18 -25.97 6.10
C ASP A 589 -21.07 -27.46 5.73
N ILE A 590 -20.59 -27.75 4.52
CA ILE A 590 -20.47 -29.09 3.94
C ILE A 590 -19.03 -29.56 3.73
N ILE A 591 -18.00 -28.73 3.96
CA ILE A 591 -16.59 -29.14 3.78
C ILE A 591 -15.84 -28.98 5.10
N ARG A 592 -15.18 -30.05 5.51
CA ARG A 592 -14.28 -30.10 6.67
C ARG A 592 -12.90 -30.52 6.16
N THR A 593 -11.84 -29.85 6.59
CA THR A 593 -10.47 -30.24 6.22
C THR A 593 -9.64 -30.59 7.43
N VAL A 594 -8.71 -31.52 7.25
CA VAL A 594 -7.64 -31.81 8.21
C VAL A 594 -6.32 -31.66 7.45
N SER A 595 -5.52 -30.68 7.84
CA SER A 595 -4.19 -30.47 7.24
C SER A 595 -3.16 -31.36 7.92
N THR A 596 -2.32 -31.98 7.09
CA THR A 596 -1.10 -32.71 7.49
C THR A 596 0.13 -31.86 7.11
N GLN A 597 1.33 -32.45 7.14
CA GLN A 597 2.55 -31.73 6.75
C GLN A 597 2.52 -31.37 5.26
N ASN A 598 2.20 -32.35 4.41
CA ASN A 598 2.27 -32.22 2.95
C ASN A 598 0.94 -32.43 2.23
N LEU A 599 -0.12 -32.84 2.94
CA LEU A 599 -1.43 -33.16 2.39
C LEU A 599 -2.55 -32.39 3.10
N ILE A 600 -3.69 -32.31 2.43
CA ILE A 600 -4.95 -31.81 3.00
C ILE A 600 -6.01 -32.87 2.71
N CYS A 601 -6.59 -33.44 3.75
CA CYS A 601 -7.75 -34.33 3.64
C CYS A 601 -9.02 -33.49 3.76
N ALA A 602 -9.76 -33.35 2.67
CA ALA A 602 -11.05 -32.68 2.62
C ALA A 602 -12.18 -33.70 2.63
N PHE A 603 -13.09 -33.56 3.59
CA PHE A 603 -14.28 -34.38 3.75
C PHE A 603 -15.49 -33.54 3.39
N ILE A 604 -16.31 -34.07 2.49
CA ILE A 604 -17.56 -33.45 2.06
C ILE A 604 -18.68 -34.13 2.81
N THR A 605 -19.46 -33.38 3.60
CA THR A 605 -20.56 -33.91 4.42
C THR A 605 -21.90 -33.26 4.11
N PHE A 606 -23.01 -33.95 4.41
CA PHE A 606 -24.37 -33.40 4.25
C PHE A 606 -24.77 -32.45 5.40
N GLY A 607 -24.21 -32.65 6.59
CA GLY A 607 -24.40 -31.83 7.78
C GLY A 607 -23.18 -31.88 8.71
N SER A 608 -23.32 -31.29 9.90
CA SER A 608 -22.23 -31.27 10.89
C SER A 608 -21.89 -32.69 11.36
N PRO A 609 -20.62 -33.12 11.28
CA PRO A 609 -20.23 -34.45 11.73
C PRO A 609 -20.47 -34.62 13.23
N THR A 610 -20.77 -35.86 13.64
CA THR A 610 -20.82 -36.18 15.07
C THR A 610 -19.40 -36.19 15.65
N GLY A 611 -19.25 -36.04 16.97
CA GLY A 611 -17.91 -36.07 17.60
C GLY A 611 -17.13 -37.35 17.33
N THR A 612 -17.82 -38.49 17.13
CA THR A 612 -17.20 -39.75 16.71
C THR A 612 -16.73 -39.71 15.26
N GLN A 613 -17.52 -39.13 14.36
CA GLN A 613 -17.15 -38.94 12.96
C GLN A 613 -15.97 -37.98 12.81
N GLU A 614 -15.94 -36.89 13.59
CA GLU A 614 -14.80 -35.98 13.65
C GLU A 614 -13.53 -36.72 14.08
N GLU A 615 -13.63 -37.59 15.09
CA GLU A 615 -12.51 -38.41 15.52
C GLU A 615 -12.03 -39.36 14.41
N GLN A 616 -12.94 -40.00 13.67
CA GLN A 616 -12.62 -40.86 12.52
C GLN A 616 -11.95 -40.08 11.37
N MET A 617 -12.44 -38.88 11.04
CA MET A 617 -11.83 -38.00 10.03
C MET A 617 -10.39 -37.61 10.41
N MET A 618 -10.16 -37.28 11.68
CA MET A 618 -8.80 -37.01 12.19
C MET A 618 -7.91 -38.26 12.16
N GLN A 619 -8.45 -39.43 12.53
CA GLN A 619 -7.72 -40.69 12.49
C GLN A 619 -7.35 -41.08 11.04
N PHE A 620 -8.27 -40.91 10.10
CA PHE A 620 -8.01 -41.10 8.67
C PHE A 620 -6.90 -40.17 8.18
N ALA A 621 -6.99 -38.87 8.45
CA ALA A 621 -5.94 -37.91 8.08
C ALA A 621 -4.58 -38.25 8.71
N ARG A 622 -4.55 -38.75 9.95
CA ARG A 622 -3.32 -39.25 10.61
C ARG A 622 -2.75 -40.48 9.93
N ALA A 623 -3.56 -41.44 9.52
CA ALA A 623 -3.10 -42.62 8.79
C ALA A 623 -2.58 -42.24 7.40
N ILE A 624 -3.28 -41.35 6.70
CA ILE A 624 -2.88 -40.82 5.40
C ILE A 624 -1.54 -40.12 5.51
N ALA A 625 -1.38 -39.22 6.48
CA ALA A 625 -0.11 -38.55 6.73
C ALA A 625 1.02 -39.54 7.04
N PHE A 626 0.76 -40.52 7.91
CA PHE A 626 1.75 -41.51 8.31
C PHE A 626 2.25 -42.35 7.11
N ILE A 627 1.38 -42.66 6.16
CA ILE A 627 1.72 -43.50 4.99
C ILE A 627 2.28 -42.65 3.84
N PHE A 628 1.73 -41.45 3.61
CA PHE A 628 1.88 -40.73 2.35
C PHE A 628 2.59 -39.38 2.46
N ASP A 629 2.69 -38.71 3.62
CA ASP A 629 3.31 -37.38 3.69
C ASP A 629 4.77 -37.41 3.20
N SER A 630 5.53 -38.46 3.50
CA SER A 630 6.91 -38.60 3.01
C SER A 630 7.00 -38.88 1.50
N HIS A 631 5.97 -39.48 0.91
CA HIS A 631 5.94 -39.81 -0.51
C HIS A 631 5.57 -38.59 -1.36
N PHE A 632 4.83 -37.64 -0.78
CA PHE A 632 4.36 -36.42 -1.43
C PHE A 632 5.02 -35.15 -0.84
N GLU A 633 6.32 -35.18 -0.56
CA GLU A 633 7.08 -33.97 -0.21
C GLU A 633 7.13 -32.97 -1.39
N SER A 634 7.11 -33.50 -2.62
CA SER A 634 7.01 -32.73 -3.85
C SER A 634 5.71 -33.07 -4.59
N ALA A 635 5.17 -32.08 -5.31
CA ALA A 635 3.95 -32.24 -6.08
C ALA A 635 4.06 -33.41 -7.08
N PRO A 636 3.11 -34.36 -7.08
CA PRO A 636 3.14 -35.46 -8.03
C PRO A 636 2.93 -34.95 -9.45
N ILE A 637 3.77 -35.42 -10.38
CA ILE A 637 3.72 -35.06 -11.81
C ILE A 637 2.92 -36.09 -12.61
N ASN A 638 2.77 -37.31 -12.08
CA ASN A 638 2.13 -38.44 -12.76
C ASN A 638 0.82 -38.82 -12.07
N VAL A 639 -0.09 -39.43 -12.85
CA VAL A 639 -1.27 -40.17 -12.34
C VAL A 639 -0.80 -41.19 -11.31
N LEU A 640 -1.56 -41.37 -10.22
CA LEU A 640 -1.21 -42.32 -9.17
C LEU A 640 -1.07 -43.73 -9.73
N ASP A 641 -0.13 -44.50 -9.16
CA ASP A 641 -0.09 -45.92 -9.42
C ASP A 641 -1.25 -46.63 -8.71
N ASP A 642 -1.85 -47.62 -9.36
CA ASP A 642 -3.00 -48.39 -8.86
C ASP A 642 -2.79 -48.88 -7.41
N LYS A 643 -1.54 -49.22 -7.04
CA LYS A 643 -1.20 -49.67 -5.67
C LYS A 643 -1.37 -48.59 -4.61
N THR A 644 -1.15 -47.32 -4.95
CA THR A 644 -1.32 -46.21 -4.02
C THR A 644 -2.80 -45.88 -3.90
N GLU A 645 -3.55 -45.93 -5.00
CA GLU A 645 -5.02 -45.82 -4.99
C GLU A 645 -5.67 -46.92 -4.15
N ASP A 646 -5.28 -48.19 -4.33
CA ASP A 646 -5.76 -49.33 -3.52
C ASP A 646 -5.52 -49.12 -2.02
N ARG A 647 -4.39 -48.49 -1.65
CA ARG A 647 -4.08 -48.18 -0.25
C ARG A 647 -4.95 -47.05 0.29
N PHE A 648 -5.24 -46.02 -0.52
CA PHE A 648 -6.20 -44.98 -0.14
C PHE A 648 -7.59 -45.59 0.06
N GLU A 649 -8.02 -46.47 -0.84
CA GLU A 649 -9.29 -47.17 -0.76
C GLU A 649 -9.37 -48.05 0.50
N THR A 650 -8.32 -48.84 0.79
CA THR A 650 -8.27 -49.66 2.00
C THR A 650 -8.40 -48.82 3.28
N LEU A 651 -7.70 -47.67 3.35
CA LEU A 651 -7.81 -46.76 4.50
C LEU A 651 -9.20 -46.13 4.60
N PHE A 652 -9.81 -45.82 3.46
CA PHE A 652 -11.16 -45.28 3.40
C PHE A 652 -12.17 -46.31 3.92
N GLU A 653 -12.08 -47.56 3.46
CA GLU A 653 -12.92 -48.67 3.91
C GLU A 653 -12.76 -48.98 5.40
N GLU A 654 -11.52 -49.05 5.90
CA GLU A 654 -11.24 -49.44 7.29
C GLU A 654 -11.53 -48.32 8.30
N MET A 655 -11.25 -47.06 7.97
CA MET A 655 -11.28 -45.96 8.96
C MET A 655 -12.54 -45.11 8.89
N LEU A 656 -13.15 -45.00 7.71
CA LEU A 656 -14.38 -44.23 7.49
C LEU A 656 -15.58 -45.14 7.23
N ASP A 657 -15.45 -46.43 7.56
CA ASP A 657 -16.50 -47.43 7.39
C ASP A 657 -17.04 -47.49 5.94
N GLY A 658 -16.17 -47.22 4.96
CA GLY A 658 -16.52 -47.15 3.53
C GLY A 658 -17.21 -48.41 3.00
N ALA A 659 -16.91 -49.58 3.59
CA ALA A 659 -17.57 -50.83 3.26
C ALA A 659 -19.10 -50.76 3.40
N LEU A 660 -19.63 -49.97 4.35
CA LEU A 660 -21.07 -49.82 4.57
C LEU A 660 -21.81 -49.13 3.39
N LEU A 661 -21.08 -48.51 2.47
CA LEU A 661 -21.61 -47.86 1.28
C LEU A 661 -21.56 -48.75 0.03
N THR A 662 -20.89 -49.90 0.10
CA THR A 662 -20.84 -50.85 -1.01
C THR A 662 -22.19 -51.55 -1.20
N THR A 663 -22.39 -52.10 -2.39
CA THR A 663 -23.51 -53.02 -2.64
C THR A 663 -23.18 -54.39 -2.04
N TYR A 664 -24.19 -55.02 -1.46
CA TYR A 664 -24.05 -56.32 -0.81
C TYR A 664 -24.91 -57.36 -1.52
N ARG A 665 -24.45 -58.61 -1.45
CA ARG A 665 -25.25 -59.79 -1.82
C ARG A 665 -25.39 -60.73 -0.63
N THR A 666 -26.45 -61.53 -0.66
CA THR A 666 -26.64 -62.58 0.36
C THR A 666 -25.93 -63.88 0.01
N VAL A 667 -25.26 -64.48 0.98
CA VAL A 667 -24.63 -65.79 0.84
C VAL A 667 -25.56 -66.88 1.38
N GLU A 668 -26.14 -67.71 0.49
CA GLU A 668 -27.11 -68.75 0.89
C GLU A 668 -26.53 -69.88 1.77
N ALA A 669 -25.21 -70.01 1.85
CA ALA A 669 -24.54 -71.15 2.47
C ALA A 669 -24.58 -71.22 4.02
N HIS A 670 -24.95 -70.13 4.71
CA HIS A 670 -24.86 -70.05 6.17
C HIS A 670 -26.20 -70.31 6.90
N LYS A 671 -26.18 -71.21 7.90
CA LYS A 671 -27.32 -71.40 8.82
C LYS A 671 -27.42 -70.21 9.78
N LEU A 672 -28.32 -69.28 9.45
CA LEU A 672 -28.53 -68.07 10.27
C LEU A 672 -29.02 -68.37 11.71
N PRO A 673 -28.42 -67.71 12.72
CA PRO A 673 -28.90 -67.71 14.11
C PRO A 673 -30.35 -67.19 14.23
N ARG A 674 -31.05 -67.56 15.32
CA ARG A 674 -32.49 -67.22 15.49
C ARG A 674 -32.78 -65.71 15.48
N ASN A 675 -31.85 -64.88 15.96
CA ASN A 675 -31.95 -63.42 15.97
C ASN A 675 -31.84 -62.80 14.56
N LEU A 676 -31.19 -63.46 13.59
CA LEU A 676 -31.01 -62.96 12.22
C LEU A 676 -32.07 -63.48 11.22
N ARG A 677 -33.09 -64.20 11.68
CA ARG A 677 -34.19 -64.66 10.79
C ARG A 677 -34.94 -63.51 10.12
N LEU A 678 -34.94 -62.34 10.77
CA LEU A 678 -35.57 -61.14 10.24
C LEU A 678 -34.75 -60.53 9.10
N LEU A 679 -33.41 -60.66 9.14
CA LEU A 679 -32.52 -60.26 8.06
C LEU A 679 -32.83 -61.05 6.79
N LYS A 680 -32.92 -62.38 6.89
CA LYS A 680 -33.33 -63.26 5.78
C LYS A 680 -34.68 -62.89 5.19
N ARG A 681 -35.62 -62.44 6.03
CA ARG A 681 -36.94 -62.01 5.57
C ARG A 681 -36.87 -60.69 4.81
N GLY A 682 -36.04 -59.74 5.28
CA GLY A 682 -35.79 -58.47 4.60
C GLY A 682 -35.15 -58.68 3.23
N THR A 683 -34.10 -59.50 3.17
CA THR A 683 -33.40 -59.79 1.91
C THR A 683 -34.29 -60.56 0.93
N SER A 684 -35.12 -61.50 1.38
CA SER A 684 -36.12 -62.17 0.53
C SER A 684 -37.24 -61.28 0.01
N MET A 685 -37.38 -60.04 0.51
CA MET A 685 -38.36 -59.08 0.00
C MET A 685 -37.78 -58.19 -1.11
N MET A 686 -36.47 -58.26 -1.34
CA MET A 686 -35.74 -57.48 -2.36
C MET A 686 -35.67 -58.22 -3.71
N ASP A 687 -36.67 -59.07 -4.02
CA ASP A 687 -36.80 -60.08 -5.09
C ASP A 687 -36.44 -59.67 -6.56
N GLN A 688 -35.89 -58.47 -6.81
CA GLN A 688 -35.57 -57.97 -8.15
C GLN A 688 -34.08 -57.81 -8.47
N HIS A 689 -33.18 -57.77 -7.48
CA HIS A 689 -31.74 -57.66 -7.71
C HIS A 689 -30.95 -58.51 -6.71
N ASP A 690 -29.97 -59.28 -7.20
CA ASP A 690 -29.04 -60.08 -6.36
C ASP A 690 -28.09 -59.18 -5.53
N GLU A 691 -28.15 -57.87 -5.77
CA GLU A 691 -27.30 -56.83 -5.21
C GLU A 691 -28.19 -55.72 -4.65
N PHE A 692 -27.85 -55.21 -3.47
CA PHE A 692 -28.61 -54.14 -2.83
C PHE A 692 -27.72 -53.29 -1.93
N GLU A 693 -28.13 -52.04 -1.73
CA GLU A 693 -27.52 -51.17 -0.72
C GLU A 693 -28.06 -51.51 0.68
N LEU A 694 -27.22 -51.36 1.70
CA LEU A 694 -27.63 -51.61 3.09
C LEU A 694 -28.75 -50.68 3.55
N GLU A 695 -28.83 -49.46 3.00
CA GLU A 695 -29.90 -48.50 3.33
C GLU A 695 -31.27 -48.98 2.82
N GLU A 696 -31.32 -49.56 1.62
CA GLU A 696 -32.56 -50.11 1.08
C GLU A 696 -33.04 -51.30 1.93
N LEU A 697 -32.11 -52.18 2.31
CA LEU A 697 -32.39 -53.29 3.21
C LEU A 697 -32.90 -52.79 4.58
N ALA A 698 -32.26 -51.75 5.13
CA ALA A 698 -32.67 -51.14 6.39
C ALA A 698 -34.08 -50.53 6.32
N SER A 699 -34.40 -49.86 5.21
CA SER A 699 -35.72 -49.27 4.94
C SER A 699 -36.81 -50.34 4.88
N ILE A 700 -36.59 -51.46 4.19
CA ILE A 700 -37.53 -52.58 4.08
C ILE A 700 -37.74 -53.26 5.43
N MET A 701 -36.66 -53.49 6.17
CA MET A 701 -36.69 -54.07 7.51
C MET A 701 -37.44 -53.16 8.50
N THR A 702 -37.26 -51.85 8.43
CA THR A 702 -37.97 -50.86 9.26
C THR A 702 -39.46 -50.80 8.92
N ARG A 703 -39.81 -50.81 7.63
CA ARG A 703 -41.22 -50.91 7.15
C ARG A 703 -41.93 -52.17 7.63
N SER A 704 -41.16 -53.23 7.92
CA SER A 704 -41.66 -54.48 8.50
C SER A 704 -41.94 -54.39 10.01
N GLY A 705 -41.85 -53.20 10.62
CA GLY A 705 -42.20 -52.93 12.02
C GLY A 705 -41.04 -53.08 13.00
N MET A 706 -39.79 -53.13 12.52
CA MET A 706 -38.61 -53.12 13.39
C MET A 706 -38.18 -51.69 13.70
N GLU A 707 -37.67 -51.50 14.91
CA GLU A 707 -37.03 -50.25 15.31
C GLU A 707 -35.71 -50.08 14.54
N GLU A 708 -35.55 -48.93 13.88
CA GLU A 708 -34.46 -48.61 12.97
C GLU A 708 -33.05 -48.90 13.55
N ALA A 709 -32.77 -48.49 14.80
CA ALA A 709 -31.48 -48.77 15.43
C ALA A 709 -31.17 -50.27 15.55
N ARG A 710 -32.22 -51.08 15.79
CA ARG A 710 -32.10 -52.53 15.87
C ARG A 710 -31.93 -53.16 14.50
N VAL A 711 -32.48 -52.55 13.45
CA VAL A 711 -32.30 -52.97 12.06
C VAL A 711 -30.83 -52.86 11.66
N TYR A 712 -30.22 -51.68 11.84
CA TYR A 712 -28.80 -51.47 11.54
C TYR A 712 -27.87 -52.43 12.31
N LYS A 713 -28.15 -52.68 13.60
CA LYS A 713 -27.43 -53.70 14.38
C LYS A 713 -27.56 -55.10 13.77
N THR A 714 -28.77 -55.48 13.35
CA THR A 714 -29.03 -56.79 12.74
C THR A 714 -28.33 -56.93 11.38
N ILE A 715 -28.24 -55.85 10.60
CA ILE A 715 -27.49 -55.79 9.34
C ILE A 715 -25.98 -55.96 9.62
N MET A 716 -25.44 -55.21 10.59
CA MET A 716 -24.03 -55.31 10.99
C MET A 716 -23.65 -56.71 11.47
N ASP A 717 -24.46 -57.32 12.35
CA ASP A 717 -24.29 -58.72 12.78
C ASP A 717 -24.30 -59.68 11.57
N GLY A 718 -25.05 -59.35 10.51
CA GLY A 718 -25.11 -60.09 9.26
C GLY A 718 -23.84 -59.99 8.42
N ILE A 719 -23.20 -58.81 8.39
CA ILE A 719 -21.91 -58.58 7.74
C ILE A 719 -20.81 -59.33 8.51
N GLU A 720 -20.76 -59.20 9.83
CA GLU A 720 -19.75 -59.85 10.68
C GLU A 720 -19.78 -61.40 10.60
N ILE A 721 -20.96 -61.98 10.39
CA ILE A 721 -21.15 -63.44 10.25
C ILE A 721 -20.92 -63.90 8.79
N GLY A 722 -20.67 -62.98 7.86
CA GLY A 722 -20.48 -63.29 6.43
C GLY A 722 -21.76 -63.75 5.73
N TYR A 723 -22.93 -63.32 6.23
CA TYR A 723 -24.20 -63.53 5.53
C TYR A 723 -24.44 -62.49 4.44
N LEU A 724 -23.97 -61.27 4.69
CA LEU A 724 -23.91 -60.17 3.72
C LEU A 724 -22.45 -60.02 3.32
N GLU A 725 -22.13 -60.29 2.07
CA GLU A 725 -20.79 -60.06 1.51
C GLU A 725 -20.82 -58.82 0.61
N PRO A 726 -19.86 -57.89 0.76
CA PRO A 726 -19.72 -56.78 -0.17
C PRO A 726 -19.38 -57.33 -1.55
N ILE A 727 -19.89 -56.68 -2.59
CA ILE A 727 -19.57 -56.98 -3.97
C ILE A 727 -18.46 -56.01 -4.36
N ASP A 728 -17.24 -56.52 -4.54
CA ASP A 728 -16.14 -55.72 -5.07
C ASP A 728 -16.58 -55.21 -6.46
N LEU A 729 -16.82 -53.90 -6.56
CA LEU A 729 -17.05 -53.24 -7.85
C LEU A 729 -15.80 -53.47 -8.70
N GLU A 730 -15.91 -54.25 -9.78
CA GLU A 730 -14.82 -54.32 -10.75
C GLU A 730 -14.50 -52.89 -11.20
N PRO A 731 -13.24 -52.44 -11.12
CA PRO A 731 -12.88 -51.06 -11.40
C PRO A 731 -13.36 -50.69 -12.80
N TYR A 732 -14.16 -49.64 -12.87
CA TYR A 732 -14.73 -49.12 -14.10
C TYR A 732 -13.58 -48.61 -14.99
N THR A 733 -12.98 -49.50 -15.78
CA THR A 733 -12.01 -49.12 -16.79
C THR A 733 -12.77 -48.35 -17.87
N GLY A 734 -12.80 -47.03 -17.73
CA GLY A 734 -13.29 -46.12 -18.76
C GLY A 734 -12.43 -46.28 -20.02
N GLN A 735 -12.80 -47.23 -20.86
CA GLN A 735 -12.26 -47.36 -22.20
C GLN A 735 -12.84 -46.21 -23.02
N MET A 736 -12.14 -45.07 -22.99
CA MET A 736 -12.40 -43.93 -23.85
C MET A 736 -12.28 -44.42 -25.31
N ASP A 737 -13.42 -44.47 -26.00
CA ASP A 737 -13.50 -44.82 -27.42
C ASP A 737 -12.93 -43.62 -28.20
N ASP A 738 -11.66 -43.73 -28.62
CA ASP A 738 -11.00 -42.77 -29.51
C ASP A 738 -11.72 -42.77 -30.89
N THR A 739 -12.76 -41.95 -31.02
CA THR A 739 -13.34 -41.52 -32.29
C THR A 739 -13.81 -40.07 -32.21
N ASP A 740 -12.87 -39.12 -32.36
CA ASP A 740 -12.84 -38.01 -33.35
C ASP A 740 -11.71 -37.01 -33.05
#